data_AF-A0A9N7L7P7-F1
#
_entry.id   AF-A0A9N7L7P7-F1
#
_cell.length_a   1.000
_cell.length_b   1.000
_cell.length_c   1.000
_cell.angle_alpha   90.00
_cell.angle_beta   90.00
_cell.angle_gamma   90.00
#
_symmetry.space_group_name_H-M   'P 1'
#
loop_
_entity.id
_entity.type
_entity.pdbx_description
1 polymer ?
#
loop_
_entity_poly.entity_id
_entity_poly.type
_entity_poly.pdbx_seq_one_letter_code
_entity_poly.pdbx_strand_id
1 'polypeptide(L)'
;MSSATTLPGSYTTSWVGNSTGTLATHIQQDMFSLYVASDGTCYADCAWEEGATEIGVYKNGAFVSRFDDTSSYQGGTGGICTNGTYFFTATDGDNGVGRYTMSGAHSPFSGGAVDGSVREVATNGVVGLACNGTELYVADRVNNVVHVYDTNSMTQLRSWALSNPGRICMGSSGSLWVVTGSAIKHYDKNGNYLGQQITDVGKPMGICVGGGNKLYAADDGSDQNIKIYTNIDTSPSRTSTLGVVGGALSGAGSTIGTVGALRFVHPQAVGIDGNGNIYVAQRQGTQDSGATGSSVLESYTSGGSRNWVLNGLHWTVACDFDPGSETDIFSPAQHIKVNYGNTTPGSEWSDIGYTLNESKYPSDSRRSNWTCGCWVRRIHGARFLFMGPQNGVPNGVYRFNSATDGEVAIPAGNTPTGNEGCVDSQGNWWDISSGVNKYPINATLDANGAPTWNTGGVVHYGVPANGSGWTEMDRVVYDAANDRMYISGYTNSNPNSNGDWGRAGKVLQRYDNWTGTRTAHYSGDGIVLTGNTTPINDTPKGINVAGNYVFVTLYDVHQIDVYDVNSGAYVGSLVPGANVGGPSAVGNVDMEYPTNVLLRSNGEYVILCEDNYAIKTLMYRWLPGGSSTPGSYEAEASANTIGNGAFVDTNSSASGGQVVRYIGGGGDGYDTINNVTESAAGAQTMTVYYFTGGRDFKVSVNGGADQTLTCPISGGSATMSVALNAGANTIKFHNPGANAPDLDRITVTSTPPAPTSYEGEATANTIGNGAFVDTNASASGGKVVRYIGGGTDGYAIVNSITSTAGSHTLTVYYFTGGRDFKVSVNGGADQTLTCSGSSGSATMTVTLNSGANTIKFHNPGANAPDLDRITIL
;
A
#
# COMPACT_ATOMS: atom_id res chain seq x y z
N MET A 1 -29.34 20.91 12.17
CA MET A 1 -28.13 20.32 12.76
C MET A 1 -28.54 19.07 13.52
N SER A 2 -28.71 17.94 12.83
CA SER A 2 -28.72 16.63 13.50
C SER A 2 -27.27 16.27 13.78
N SER A 3 -26.96 16.00 15.04
CA SER A 3 -25.62 15.62 15.52
C SER A 3 -25.00 14.54 14.64
N ALA A 4 -23.87 14.84 14.00
CA ALA A 4 -23.04 13.81 13.38
C ALA A 4 -22.67 12.80 14.47
N THR A 5 -23.18 11.58 14.37
CA THR A 5 -22.85 10.50 15.29
C THR A 5 -21.37 10.20 15.12
N THR A 6 -20.56 10.39 16.18
CA THR A 6 -19.14 10.01 16.17
C THR A 6 -19.03 8.52 15.91
N LEU A 7 -18.22 8.12 14.91
CA LEU A 7 -18.00 6.71 14.61
C LEU A 7 -17.51 6.00 15.89
N PRO A 8 -18.18 4.92 16.34
CA PRO A 8 -17.86 4.28 17.61
C PRO A 8 -16.46 3.66 17.57
N GLY A 9 -15.79 3.67 18.72
CA GLY A 9 -14.45 3.13 18.90
C GLY A 9 -13.36 4.14 18.55
N SER A 10 -12.26 3.65 17.99
CA SER A 10 -11.12 4.49 17.61
C SER A 10 -10.67 4.15 16.20
N TYR A 11 -10.32 5.17 15.43
CA TYR A 11 -9.62 4.98 14.17
C TYR A 11 -8.43 5.91 14.03
N THR A 12 -7.47 5.50 13.19
CA THR A 12 -6.32 6.32 12.78
C THR A 12 -6.29 6.45 11.27
N THR A 13 -5.76 7.56 10.78
CA THR A 13 -5.47 7.78 9.36
C THR A 13 -3.96 7.70 9.11
N SER A 14 -3.61 6.93 8.09
CA SER A 14 -2.27 6.72 7.54
C SER A 14 -2.38 6.64 6.01
N TRP A 15 -1.33 6.21 5.32
CA TRP A 15 -1.32 6.07 3.86
C TRP A 15 -0.31 5.03 3.39
N VAL A 16 -0.42 4.64 2.11
CA VAL A 16 0.56 3.84 1.38
C VAL A 16 0.88 4.49 0.03
N GLY A 17 2.03 4.16 -0.53
CA GLY A 17 2.40 4.53 -1.91
C GLY A 17 3.13 5.87 -2.07
N ASN A 18 3.26 6.69 -1.02
CA ASN A 18 4.03 7.94 -1.09
C ASN A 18 4.93 8.11 0.12
N SER A 19 6.18 8.54 -0.07
CA SER A 19 7.13 8.73 1.04
C SER A 19 6.68 9.78 2.05
N THR A 20 5.75 10.67 1.69
CA THR A 20 5.09 11.59 2.63
C THR A 20 3.57 11.57 2.46
N GLY A 21 2.84 11.96 3.49
CA GLY A 21 1.39 11.80 3.55
C GLY A 21 0.58 13.07 3.32
N THR A 22 1.23 14.20 3.09
CA THR A 22 0.55 15.51 3.02
C THR A 22 0.79 16.18 1.69
N LEU A 23 -0.22 16.87 1.18
CA LEU A 23 -0.17 17.65 -0.05
C LEU A 23 1.02 18.63 -0.10
N ALA A 24 1.42 19.20 1.03
CA ALA A 24 2.51 20.17 1.10
C ALA A 24 3.90 19.56 0.86
N THR A 25 4.04 18.23 0.94
CA THR A 25 5.34 17.55 0.89
C THR A 25 5.33 16.29 0.02
N HIS A 26 4.24 16.01 -0.67
CA HIS A 26 4.07 14.77 -1.43
C HIS A 26 5.13 14.67 -2.53
N ILE A 27 5.49 13.43 -2.86
CA ILE A 27 6.37 13.16 -4.00
C ILE A 27 5.52 13.09 -5.26
N GLN A 28 5.96 13.79 -6.31
CA GLN A 28 5.27 13.85 -7.60
C GLN A 28 4.97 12.46 -8.17
N GLN A 29 3.90 12.36 -8.95
CA GLN A 29 3.53 11.12 -9.64
C GLN A 29 4.51 10.70 -10.73
N ASP A 30 5.13 11.65 -11.43
CA ASP A 30 6.11 11.36 -12.48
C ASP A 30 7.31 12.30 -12.37
N MET A 31 8.45 11.83 -12.89
CA MET A 31 9.70 12.58 -12.99
C MET A 31 10.38 12.27 -14.32
N PHE A 32 10.18 13.10 -15.34
CA PHE A 32 10.64 12.81 -16.71
C PHE A 32 12.05 13.33 -17.01
N SER A 33 12.46 14.36 -16.30
CA SER A 33 13.74 15.01 -16.40
C SER A 33 14.19 15.49 -15.02
N LEU A 34 15.49 15.71 -14.91
CA LEU A 34 16.13 16.01 -13.63
C LEU A 34 17.29 16.96 -13.85
N TYR A 35 17.29 18.05 -13.10
CA TYR A 35 18.48 18.88 -12.90
C TYR A 35 18.97 18.74 -11.46
N VAL A 36 20.26 18.48 -11.29
CA VAL A 36 20.90 18.38 -9.98
C VAL A 36 21.92 19.49 -9.86
N ALA A 37 21.73 20.36 -8.89
CA ALA A 37 22.67 21.41 -8.54
C ALA A 37 23.91 20.83 -7.85
N SER A 38 25.00 21.60 -7.84
CA SER A 38 26.26 21.18 -7.23
C SER A 38 26.16 20.87 -5.72
N ASP A 39 25.16 21.43 -5.04
CA ASP A 39 24.90 21.20 -3.62
C ASP A 39 23.94 20.03 -3.34
N GLY A 40 23.55 19.28 -4.37
CA GLY A 40 22.66 18.12 -4.28
C GLY A 40 21.16 18.45 -4.31
N THR A 41 20.79 19.72 -4.54
CA THR A 41 19.39 20.10 -4.78
C THR A 41 18.93 19.56 -6.14
N CYS A 42 17.81 18.84 -6.15
CA CYS A 42 17.23 18.19 -7.31
C CYS A 42 15.96 18.93 -7.74
N TYR A 43 15.77 19.10 -9.03
CA TYR A 43 14.56 19.67 -9.62
C TYR A 43 14.04 18.69 -10.66
N ALA A 44 12.78 18.28 -10.54
CA ALA A 44 12.15 17.28 -11.41
C ALA A 44 10.83 17.80 -11.99
N ASP A 45 10.55 17.41 -13.23
CA ASP A 45 9.34 17.81 -13.96
C ASP A 45 8.33 16.66 -14.05
N CYS A 46 7.07 17.06 -14.13
CA CYS A 46 5.92 16.22 -14.31
C CYS A 46 4.99 16.89 -15.32
N ALA A 47 4.36 16.13 -16.21
CA ALA A 47 3.47 16.68 -17.23
C ALA A 47 2.19 17.27 -16.64
N TRP A 48 1.67 16.64 -15.59
CA TRP A 48 0.46 17.02 -14.87
C TRP A 48 0.62 16.60 -13.42
N GLU A 49 0.21 17.40 -12.45
CA GLU A 49 0.23 17.00 -11.05
C GLU A 49 -0.99 17.59 -10.33
N GLU A 50 -1.85 16.72 -9.78
CA GLU A 50 -3.13 17.16 -9.21
C GLU A 50 -2.90 18.12 -8.03
N GLY A 51 -1.86 17.89 -7.23
CA GLY A 51 -1.43 18.75 -6.13
C GLY A 51 -0.62 20.00 -6.53
N ALA A 52 -0.59 20.35 -7.81
CA ALA A 52 0.13 21.49 -8.40
C ALA A 52 1.66 21.49 -8.19
N THR A 53 2.27 20.31 -8.19
CA THR A 53 3.70 20.07 -8.05
C THR A 53 4.30 19.65 -9.38
N GLU A 54 3.99 20.31 -10.50
CA GLU A 54 4.56 19.89 -11.79
C GLU A 54 6.08 20.08 -11.83
N ILE A 55 6.63 21.02 -11.05
CA ILE A 55 8.08 21.15 -10.84
C ILE A 55 8.38 21.03 -9.34
N GLY A 56 8.85 19.85 -8.93
CA GLY A 56 9.22 19.54 -7.55
C GLY A 56 10.70 19.80 -7.27
N VAL A 57 11.00 20.32 -6.08
CA VAL A 57 12.36 20.55 -5.59
C VAL A 57 12.64 19.64 -4.40
N TYR A 58 13.72 18.87 -4.48
CA TYR A 58 14.09 17.86 -3.49
C TYR A 58 15.53 18.05 -3.02
N LYS A 59 15.80 17.72 -1.77
CA LYS A 59 17.16 17.76 -1.21
C LYS A 59 17.28 16.77 -0.06
N ASN A 60 18.39 16.03 -0.03
CA ASN A 60 18.71 15.10 1.06
C ASN A 60 17.58 14.11 1.40
N GLY A 61 16.88 13.61 0.38
CA GLY A 61 15.79 12.64 0.58
C GLY A 61 14.52 13.26 1.17
N ALA A 62 14.26 14.54 0.91
CA ALA A 62 13.04 15.23 1.31
C ALA A 62 12.56 16.19 0.21
N PHE A 63 11.25 16.39 0.14
CA PHE A 63 10.64 17.50 -0.57
C PHE A 63 11.01 18.83 0.11
N VAL A 64 11.33 19.86 -0.67
CA VAL A 64 11.74 21.18 -0.19
C VAL A 64 10.72 22.24 -0.59
N SER A 65 10.37 22.29 -1.87
CA SER A 65 9.45 23.28 -2.44
C SER A 65 8.97 22.83 -3.81
N ARG A 66 8.08 23.63 -4.40
CA ARG A 66 7.64 23.51 -5.79
C ARG A 66 7.56 24.88 -6.43
N PHE A 67 7.46 24.94 -7.74
CA PHE A 67 7.29 26.20 -8.46
C PHE A 67 5.82 26.62 -8.44
N ASP A 68 5.55 27.92 -8.61
CA ASP A 68 4.20 28.47 -8.54
C ASP A 68 3.36 28.09 -9.78
N ASP A 69 2.06 27.84 -9.56
CA ASP A 69 0.96 27.78 -10.56
C ASP A 69 1.32 27.16 -11.92
N THR A 70 2.05 26.04 -11.90
CA THR A 70 2.34 25.26 -13.10
C THR A 70 1.12 24.48 -13.59
N SER A 71 0.14 24.25 -12.73
CA SER A 71 -1.12 23.55 -13.04
C SER A 71 -1.97 24.25 -14.10
N SER A 72 -1.93 25.60 -14.16
CA SER A 72 -2.69 26.36 -15.17
C SER A 72 -2.11 26.26 -16.58
N TYR A 73 -0.87 25.76 -16.71
CA TYR A 73 -0.15 25.68 -17.97
C TYR A 73 0.18 24.25 -18.39
N GLN A 74 -0.14 23.24 -17.58
CA GLN A 74 0.36 21.87 -17.75
C GLN A 74 1.91 21.85 -17.76
N GLY A 75 2.51 21.07 -16.87
CA GLY A 75 3.95 20.88 -16.87
C GLY A 75 4.46 20.25 -18.18
N GLY A 76 5.77 20.05 -18.27
CA GLY A 76 6.39 19.42 -19.44
C GLY A 76 7.16 18.17 -19.08
N THR A 77 7.44 17.36 -20.08
CA THR A 77 8.36 16.22 -20.03
C THR A 77 9.68 16.52 -20.71
N GLY A 78 9.80 17.68 -21.36
CA GLY A 78 10.84 18.02 -22.32
C GLY A 78 12.20 18.38 -21.76
N GLY A 79 12.40 18.46 -20.44
CA GLY A 79 13.71 18.73 -19.87
C GLY A 79 13.76 19.99 -19.01
N ILE A 80 14.82 20.07 -18.21
CA ILE A 80 15.07 21.12 -17.23
C ILE A 80 16.52 21.59 -17.31
N CYS A 81 16.75 22.90 -17.23
CA CYS A 81 18.09 23.46 -17.01
C CYS A 81 18.05 24.84 -16.34
N THR A 82 19.20 25.35 -15.90
CA THR A 82 19.32 26.69 -15.31
C THR A 82 20.63 27.36 -15.70
N ASN A 83 20.59 28.69 -15.86
CA ASN A 83 21.76 29.51 -16.05
C ASN A 83 22.28 30.16 -14.75
N GLY A 84 21.72 29.79 -13.60
CA GLY A 84 22.02 30.35 -12.28
C GLY A 84 21.20 31.58 -11.90
N THR A 85 20.54 32.23 -12.86
CA THR A 85 19.63 33.37 -12.64
C THR A 85 18.17 32.95 -12.84
N TYR A 86 17.92 32.24 -13.94
CA TYR A 86 16.64 31.72 -14.34
C TYR A 86 16.68 30.20 -14.42
N PHE A 87 15.52 29.62 -14.22
CA PHE A 87 15.24 28.22 -14.41
C PHE A 87 14.36 28.05 -15.65
N PHE A 88 14.64 27.03 -16.44
CA PHE A 88 13.95 26.74 -17.69
C PHE A 88 13.45 25.30 -17.67
N THR A 89 12.18 25.12 -18.00
CA THR A 89 11.55 23.81 -18.12
C THR A 89 10.63 23.78 -19.32
N ALA A 90 10.45 22.61 -19.92
CA ALA A 90 9.34 22.43 -20.86
C ALA A 90 8.00 22.64 -20.13
N THR A 91 7.01 23.22 -20.82
CA THR A 91 5.69 23.56 -20.27
C THR A 91 4.67 23.66 -21.41
N ASP A 92 3.38 23.86 -21.09
CA ASP A 92 2.31 23.97 -22.08
C ASP A 92 2.14 22.67 -22.85
N GLY A 93 2.13 21.53 -22.14
CA GLY A 93 2.08 20.22 -22.79
C GLY A 93 3.25 19.97 -23.75
N ASP A 94 4.45 20.42 -23.38
CA ASP A 94 5.66 20.40 -24.22
C ASP A 94 5.58 21.26 -25.51
N ASN A 95 4.67 22.25 -25.56
CA ASN A 95 4.60 23.21 -26.65
C ASN A 95 5.71 24.28 -26.60
N GLY A 96 6.24 24.56 -25.41
CA GLY A 96 7.15 25.67 -25.18
C GLY A 96 8.07 25.49 -23.99
N VAL A 97 8.83 26.55 -23.71
CA VAL A 97 9.77 26.62 -22.58
C VAL A 97 9.34 27.73 -21.63
N GLY A 98 9.00 27.36 -20.41
CA GLY A 98 8.70 28.27 -19.32
C GLY A 98 9.98 28.79 -18.68
N ARG A 99 9.98 30.06 -18.29
CA ARG A 99 11.07 30.69 -17.55
C ARG A 99 10.63 31.15 -16.16
N TYR A 100 11.37 30.70 -15.16
CA TYR A 100 11.09 30.94 -13.76
C TYR A 100 12.30 31.57 -13.07
N THR A 101 12.07 32.25 -11.95
CA THR A 101 13.14 32.58 -11.01
C THR A 101 13.65 31.30 -10.34
N MET A 102 14.82 31.36 -9.73
CA MET A 102 15.33 30.22 -8.95
C MET A 102 14.46 29.88 -7.72
N SER A 103 13.58 30.79 -7.29
CA SER A 103 12.60 30.55 -6.23
C SER A 103 11.29 29.93 -6.74
N GLY A 104 11.17 29.71 -8.05
CA GLY A 104 10.00 29.08 -8.67
C GLY A 104 8.89 30.04 -9.10
N ALA A 105 9.11 31.36 -9.04
CA ALA A 105 8.12 32.32 -9.52
C ALA A 105 8.23 32.51 -11.03
N HIS A 106 7.09 32.72 -11.69
CA HIS A 106 7.02 33.11 -13.10
C HIS A 106 7.91 34.33 -13.41
N SER A 107 8.64 34.29 -14.53
CA SER A 107 9.57 35.34 -14.92
C SER A 107 9.32 35.87 -16.34
N PRO A 108 8.37 36.82 -16.50
CA PRO A 108 7.97 37.33 -17.80
C PRO A 108 9.08 38.01 -18.61
N PHE A 109 8.99 37.95 -19.93
CA PHE A 109 9.86 38.65 -20.88
C PHE A 109 9.06 39.26 -22.05
N SER A 110 9.72 40.15 -22.80
CA SER A 110 9.09 40.79 -23.95
C SER A 110 8.74 39.75 -25.02
N GLY A 111 7.45 39.71 -25.38
CA GLY A 111 6.92 38.76 -26.34
C GLY A 111 6.84 37.32 -25.82
N GLY A 112 6.81 37.12 -24.51
CA GLY A 112 6.40 35.84 -23.93
C GLY A 112 4.91 35.60 -24.12
N ALA A 113 4.57 34.36 -24.42
CA ALA A 113 3.20 33.86 -24.42
C ALA A 113 2.76 33.55 -22.99
N VAL A 114 1.49 33.17 -22.85
CA VAL A 114 0.90 32.84 -21.55
C VAL A 114 0.97 34.09 -20.65
N ASP A 115 1.15 34.00 -19.35
CA ASP A 115 1.41 35.09 -18.39
C ASP A 115 2.63 35.99 -18.72
N GLY A 116 3.26 35.78 -19.87
CA GLY A 116 4.45 36.46 -20.36
C GLY A 116 5.73 35.67 -20.11
N SER A 117 5.64 34.48 -19.49
CA SER A 117 6.81 33.69 -19.04
C SER A 117 7.14 32.51 -19.95
N VAL A 118 6.37 32.27 -21.02
CA VAL A 118 6.54 31.10 -21.89
C VAL A 118 7.04 31.49 -23.29
N ARG A 119 8.04 30.77 -23.80
CA ARG A 119 8.45 30.82 -25.20
C ARG A 119 7.86 29.62 -25.91
N GLU A 120 6.85 29.83 -26.73
CA GLU A 120 6.33 28.80 -27.65
C GLU A 120 7.43 28.39 -28.64
N VAL A 121 7.51 27.08 -28.90
CA VAL A 121 8.50 26.49 -29.81
C VAL A 121 7.79 25.65 -30.87
N ALA A 122 7.14 24.58 -30.46
CA ALA A 122 6.42 23.66 -31.35
C ALA A 122 5.46 22.79 -30.54
N THR A 123 4.25 22.58 -31.06
CA THR A 123 3.21 21.78 -30.39
C THR A 123 3.70 20.36 -30.05
N ASN A 124 3.68 19.98 -28.78
CA ASN A 124 4.21 18.71 -28.24
C ASN A 124 5.65 18.39 -28.70
N GLY A 125 6.47 19.42 -28.93
CA GLY A 125 7.74 19.31 -29.64
C GLY A 125 8.99 19.37 -28.75
N VAL A 126 8.90 19.99 -27.57
CA VAL A 126 10.06 20.22 -26.70
C VAL A 126 10.44 18.94 -25.98
N VAL A 127 11.64 18.40 -26.24
CA VAL A 127 12.09 17.12 -25.68
C VAL A 127 13.49 17.13 -25.06
N GLY A 128 14.19 18.26 -25.11
CA GLY A 128 15.47 18.42 -24.43
C GLY A 128 15.85 19.87 -24.23
N LEU A 129 16.32 20.23 -23.03
CA LEU A 129 16.83 21.57 -22.70
C LEU A 129 18.26 21.49 -22.17
N ALA A 130 19.11 22.44 -22.57
CA ALA A 130 20.42 22.69 -21.97
C ALA A 130 20.74 24.19 -22.06
N CYS A 131 21.56 24.73 -21.16
CA CYS A 131 21.99 26.13 -21.29
C CYS A 131 23.41 26.36 -20.77
N ASN A 132 24.06 27.41 -21.28
CA ASN A 132 25.47 27.74 -21.02
C ASN A 132 25.69 29.12 -20.36
N GLY A 133 24.76 29.57 -19.52
CA GLY A 133 24.82 30.89 -18.87
C GLY A 133 24.07 31.97 -19.67
N THR A 134 24.35 32.07 -20.97
CA THR A 134 23.76 33.09 -21.86
C THR A 134 22.87 32.53 -22.95
N GLU A 135 23.07 31.27 -23.36
CA GLU A 135 22.33 30.63 -24.44
C GLU A 135 21.55 29.41 -23.90
N LEU A 136 20.30 29.30 -24.32
CA LEU A 136 19.39 28.19 -24.05
C LEU A 136 19.19 27.40 -25.35
N TYR A 137 19.47 26.10 -25.30
CA TYR A 137 19.33 25.14 -26.38
C TYR A 137 18.06 24.32 -26.16
N VAL A 138 17.22 24.22 -27.20
CA VAL A 138 15.92 23.55 -27.14
C VAL A 138 15.81 22.56 -28.29
N ALA A 139 15.67 21.27 -27.98
CA ALA A 139 15.38 20.23 -28.96
C ALA A 139 13.89 20.22 -29.30
N ASP A 140 13.58 20.53 -30.55
CA ASP A 140 12.26 20.38 -31.16
C ASP A 140 12.24 19.08 -31.98
N ARG A 141 11.57 18.06 -31.43
CA ARG A 141 11.48 16.75 -32.05
C ARG A 141 10.60 16.73 -33.29
N VAL A 142 9.49 17.46 -33.23
CA VAL A 142 8.44 17.43 -34.27
C VAL A 142 8.97 18.04 -35.56
N ASN A 143 9.70 19.16 -35.47
CA ASN A 143 10.25 19.83 -36.64
C ASN A 143 11.69 19.40 -36.99
N ASN A 144 12.32 18.54 -36.19
CA ASN A 144 13.73 18.12 -36.36
C ASN A 144 14.70 19.31 -36.32
N VAL A 145 14.57 20.16 -35.30
CA VAL A 145 15.35 21.39 -35.14
C VAL A 145 15.92 21.48 -33.73
N VAL A 146 17.09 22.08 -33.57
CA VAL A 146 17.53 22.64 -32.29
C VAL A 146 17.48 24.16 -32.39
N HIS A 147 16.72 24.78 -31.49
CA HIS A 147 16.64 26.23 -31.36
C HIS A 147 17.63 26.72 -30.31
N VAL A 148 18.15 27.92 -30.51
CA VAL A 148 18.99 28.60 -29.51
C VAL A 148 18.41 29.96 -29.20
N TYR A 149 18.11 30.21 -27.93
CA TYR A 149 17.59 31.47 -27.43
C TYR A 149 18.60 32.14 -26.50
N ASP A 150 18.56 33.46 -26.42
CA ASP A 150 19.22 34.19 -25.33
C ASP A 150 18.46 33.93 -24.03
N THR A 151 19.15 33.58 -22.95
CA THR A 151 18.51 33.21 -21.66
C THR A 151 17.80 34.39 -20.98
N ASN A 152 18.16 35.64 -21.30
CA ASN A 152 17.61 36.84 -20.66
C ASN A 152 16.44 37.44 -21.45
N SER A 153 16.55 37.54 -22.77
CA SER A 153 15.46 38.09 -23.61
C SER A 153 14.53 37.00 -24.16
N MET A 154 14.95 35.74 -24.11
CA MET A 154 14.29 34.61 -24.79
C MET A 154 14.14 34.83 -26.29
N THR A 155 14.94 35.71 -26.91
CA THR A 155 14.93 35.92 -28.36
C THR A 155 15.74 34.83 -29.05
N GLN A 156 15.22 34.29 -30.15
CA GLN A 156 15.95 33.26 -30.90
C GLN A 156 17.20 33.88 -31.53
N LEU A 157 18.36 33.31 -31.20
CA LEU A 157 19.66 33.69 -31.72
C LEU A 157 19.98 32.95 -33.02
N ARG A 158 19.69 31.65 -33.06
CA ARG A 158 19.94 30.76 -34.19
C ARG A 158 19.14 29.46 -34.06
N SER A 159 19.16 28.65 -35.11
CA SER A 159 18.69 27.27 -35.10
C SER A 159 19.42 26.45 -36.16
N TRP A 160 19.38 25.12 -36.03
CA TRP A 160 19.88 24.20 -37.05
C TRP A 160 19.01 22.95 -37.13
N ALA A 161 19.00 22.32 -38.30
CA ALA A 161 18.32 21.05 -38.50
C ALA A 161 19.09 19.93 -37.80
N LEU A 162 18.37 19.06 -37.11
CA LEU A 162 18.91 17.86 -36.48
C LEU A 162 17.84 16.76 -36.52
N SER A 163 18.14 15.61 -37.11
CA SER A 163 17.16 14.52 -37.22
C SER A 163 16.92 13.85 -35.87
N ASN A 164 15.63 13.73 -35.50
CA ASN A 164 15.11 13.07 -34.30
C ASN A 164 15.85 13.48 -33.01
N PRO A 165 15.91 14.79 -32.70
CA PRO A 165 16.59 15.27 -31.50
C PRO A 165 15.80 14.83 -30.26
N GLY A 166 16.52 14.56 -29.18
CA GLY A 166 15.99 14.18 -27.87
C GLY A 166 16.65 15.01 -26.76
N ARG A 167 16.90 14.40 -25.60
CA ARG A 167 17.59 15.08 -24.48
C ARG A 167 18.91 15.69 -24.91
N ILE A 168 19.19 16.87 -24.37
CA ILE A 168 20.44 17.62 -24.57
C ILE A 168 21.08 17.82 -23.20
N CYS A 169 22.41 17.72 -23.11
CA CYS A 169 23.15 18.24 -21.96
C CYS A 169 24.41 18.98 -22.40
N MET A 170 24.88 19.90 -21.56
CA MET A 170 26.14 20.62 -21.78
C MET A 170 27.35 19.73 -21.51
N GLY A 171 28.33 19.75 -22.39
CA GLY A 171 29.70 19.28 -22.12
C GLY A 171 30.51 20.32 -21.34
N SER A 172 31.59 19.87 -20.69
CA SER A 172 32.45 20.75 -19.87
C SER A 172 33.16 21.86 -20.67
N SER A 173 33.32 21.67 -21.99
CA SER A 173 33.92 22.63 -22.91
C SER A 173 32.93 23.66 -23.48
N GLY A 174 31.66 23.61 -23.07
CA GLY A 174 30.57 24.38 -23.68
C GLY A 174 30.03 23.77 -24.98
N SER A 175 30.42 22.52 -25.29
CA SER A 175 29.84 21.67 -26.32
C SER A 175 28.49 21.08 -25.88
N LEU A 176 27.82 20.36 -26.80
CA LEU A 176 26.52 19.74 -26.57
C LEU A 176 26.60 18.24 -26.82
N TRP A 177 26.01 17.46 -25.91
CA TRP A 177 25.66 16.07 -26.16
C TRP A 177 24.16 15.99 -26.38
N VAL A 178 23.76 15.37 -27.49
CA VAL A 178 22.36 15.31 -27.91
C VAL A 178 22.00 13.87 -28.22
N VAL A 179 20.90 13.38 -27.64
CA VAL A 179 20.27 12.14 -28.08
C VAL A 179 19.70 12.37 -29.49
N THR A 180 20.06 11.52 -30.44
CA THR A 180 19.57 11.53 -31.83
C THR A 180 19.12 10.12 -32.21
N GLY A 181 17.82 9.84 -32.13
CA GLY A 181 17.32 8.46 -32.21
C GLY A 181 17.86 7.60 -31.07
N SER A 182 18.60 6.52 -31.39
CA SER A 182 19.22 5.62 -30.39
C SER A 182 20.68 5.96 -30.05
N ALA A 183 21.27 6.97 -30.68
CA ALA A 183 22.66 7.38 -30.44
C ALA A 183 22.72 8.67 -29.63
N ILE A 184 23.80 8.86 -28.87
CA ILE A 184 24.12 10.13 -28.21
C ILE A 184 25.32 10.73 -28.94
N LYS A 185 25.16 11.91 -29.53
CA LYS A 185 26.15 12.53 -30.43
C LYS A 185 26.66 13.86 -29.90
N HIS A 186 27.92 14.16 -30.21
CA HIS A 186 28.62 15.36 -29.76
C HIS A 186 28.62 16.47 -30.81
N TYR A 187 28.23 17.68 -30.41
CA TYR A 187 28.15 18.86 -31.26
C TYR A 187 28.86 20.04 -30.60
N ASP A 188 29.34 20.98 -31.41
CA ASP A 188 29.70 22.30 -30.89
C ASP A 188 28.45 23.14 -30.59
N LYS A 189 28.67 24.32 -29.99
CA LYS A 189 27.60 25.28 -29.66
C LYS A 189 26.83 25.85 -30.87
N ASN A 190 27.32 25.61 -32.09
CA ASN A 190 26.72 26.08 -33.33
C ASN A 190 26.01 24.95 -34.10
N GLY A 191 25.96 23.74 -33.55
CA GLY A 191 25.33 22.58 -34.16
C GLY A 191 26.21 21.78 -35.12
N ASN A 192 27.52 22.04 -35.17
CA ASN A 192 28.44 21.24 -36.00
C ASN A 192 28.78 19.94 -35.29
N TYR A 193 28.62 18.81 -35.97
CA TYR A 193 28.97 17.49 -35.44
C TYR A 193 30.49 17.36 -35.25
N LEU A 194 30.92 16.98 -34.05
CA LEU A 194 32.33 16.89 -33.66
C LEU A 194 32.96 15.51 -33.92
N GLY A 195 32.16 14.52 -34.32
CA GLY A 195 32.63 13.18 -34.68
C GLY A 195 32.50 12.12 -33.59
N GLN A 196 32.28 12.51 -32.32
CA GLN A 196 32.10 11.58 -31.21
C GLN A 196 30.64 11.16 -31.06
N GLN A 197 30.43 9.87 -30.76
CA GLN A 197 29.11 9.30 -30.50
C GLN A 197 29.18 8.11 -29.54
N ILE A 198 28.07 7.84 -28.87
CA ILE A 198 27.81 6.67 -28.03
C ILE A 198 26.60 5.94 -28.62
N THR A 199 26.71 4.63 -28.79
CA THR A 199 25.69 3.81 -29.51
C THR A 199 25.32 2.53 -28.77
N ASP A 200 25.87 2.28 -27.58
CA ASP A 200 25.63 1.08 -26.77
C ASP A 200 24.71 1.33 -25.56
N VAL A 201 23.97 2.45 -25.57
CA VAL A 201 22.82 2.68 -24.67
C VAL A 201 21.58 2.14 -25.37
N GLY A 202 20.86 1.19 -24.74
CA GLY A 202 19.73 0.51 -25.38
C GLY A 202 18.59 1.47 -25.72
N LYS A 203 18.18 2.31 -24.76
CA LYS A 203 17.18 3.37 -24.94
C LYS A 203 17.56 4.59 -24.09
N PRO A 204 18.31 5.57 -24.63
CA PRO A 204 18.77 6.74 -23.87
C PRO A 204 17.60 7.69 -23.55
N MET A 205 17.19 7.75 -22.27
CA MET A 205 16.07 8.61 -21.81
C MET A 205 16.51 9.92 -21.16
N GLY A 206 17.68 9.92 -20.51
CA GLY A 206 18.24 11.06 -19.79
C GLY A 206 19.75 11.05 -19.87
N ILE A 207 20.36 12.23 -20.07
CA ILE A 207 21.82 12.37 -20.14
C ILE A 207 22.30 13.56 -19.30
N CYS A 208 23.45 13.43 -18.67
CA CYS A 208 24.16 14.56 -18.07
C CYS A 208 25.68 14.37 -18.12
N VAL A 209 26.41 15.47 -18.06
CA VAL A 209 27.87 15.46 -17.86
C VAL A 209 28.17 15.91 -16.44
N GLY A 210 28.80 15.05 -15.65
CA GLY A 210 29.17 15.30 -14.26
C GLY A 210 30.67 15.54 -14.06
N GLY A 211 31.10 15.49 -12.79
CA GLY A 211 32.49 15.65 -12.40
C GLY A 211 33.47 14.73 -13.14
N GLY A 212 34.67 15.25 -13.44
CA GLY A 212 35.70 14.53 -14.20
C GLY A 212 35.40 14.38 -15.69
N ASN A 213 34.49 15.19 -16.25
CA ASN A 213 34.08 15.16 -17.65
C ASN A 213 33.55 13.78 -18.09
N LYS A 214 32.68 13.21 -17.25
CA LYS A 214 32.03 11.92 -17.49
C LYS A 214 30.59 12.13 -17.95
N LEU A 215 30.17 11.38 -18.96
CA LEU A 215 28.78 11.37 -19.40
C LEU A 215 28.05 10.19 -18.75
N TYR A 216 26.88 10.49 -18.17
CA TYR A 216 25.96 9.53 -17.57
C TYR A 216 24.73 9.45 -18.45
N ALA A 217 24.27 8.25 -18.77
CA ALA A 217 23.10 8.02 -19.59
C ALA A 217 22.15 7.04 -18.89
N ALA A 218 20.89 7.45 -18.67
CA ALA A 218 19.81 6.59 -18.21
C ALA A 218 19.33 5.69 -19.37
N ASP A 219 19.50 4.39 -19.20
CA ASP A 219 19.16 3.36 -20.18
C ASP A 219 17.85 2.67 -19.81
N ASP A 220 16.76 3.06 -20.46
CA ASP A 220 15.45 2.41 -20.40
C ASP A 220 15.34 1.21 -21.38
N GLY A 221 16.47 0.71 -21.87
CA GLY A 221 16.54 -0.50 -22.68
C GLY A 221 16.40 -1.77 -21.84
N SER A 222 16.84 -2.91 -22.36
CA SER A 222 16.86 -4.19 -21.62
C SER A 222 17.69 -4.14 -20.33
N ASP A 223 18.65 -3.21 -20.25
CA ASP A 223 19.61 -3.16 -19.17
C ASP A 223 19.11 -2.40 -17.94
N GLN A 224 18.15 -1.46 -18.10
CA GLN A 224 17.50 -0.73 -17.00
C GLN A 224 18.50 -0.16 -15.97
N ASN A 225 19.54 0.53 -16.45
CA ASN A 225 20.63 1.03 -15.61
C ASN A 225 21.25 2.34 -16.12
N ILE A 226 22.19 2.91 -15.36
CA ILE A 226 22.92 4.12 -15.77
C ILE A 226 24.26 3.72 -16.38
N LYS A 227 24.53 4.11 -17.63
CA LYS A 227 25.81 3.92 -18.31
C LYS A 227 26.74 5.12 -18.05
N ILE A 228 28.01 4.87 -17.75
CA ILE A 228 28.99 5.90 -17.39
C ILE A 228 30.19 5.89 -18.33
N TYR A 229 30.43 6.99 -19.04
CA TYR A 229 31.47 7.13 -20.06
C TYR A 229 32.55 8.14 -19.65
N THR A 230 33.80 7.85 -20.01
CA THR A 230 34.93 8.79 -19.94
C THR A 230 35.43 9.11 -21.35
N ASN A 231 36.43 10.01 -21.42
CA ASN A 231 37.08 10.40 -22.68
C ASN A 231 36.10 10.96 -23.72
N ILE A 232 35.01 11.57 -23.24
CA ILE A 232 33.84 11.89 -24.07
C ILE A 232 34.19 12.85 -25.20
N ASP A 233 35.12 13.79 -24.99
CA ASP A 233 35.57 14.73 -26.03
C ASP A 233 36.52 14.13 -27.07
N THR A 234 36.97 12.88 -26.89
CA THR A 234 37.94 12.23 -27.79
C THR A 234 37.38 10.91 -28.33
N SER A 235 37.46 9.84 -27.56
CA SER A 235 36.93 8.52 -27.88
C SER A 235 36.10 8.04 -26.70
N PRO A 236 34.78 8.31 -26.69
CA PRO A 236 33.89 7.90 -25.61
C PRO A 236 34.05 6.41 -25.32
N SER A 237 34.33 6.09 -24.06
CA SER A 237 34.50 4.71 -23.60
C SER A 237 33.68 4.46 -22.35
N ARG A 238 32.84 3.43 -22.35
CA ARG A 238 32.07 3.03 -21.17
C ARG A 238 33.02 2.49 -20.11
N THR A 239 33.02 3.10 -18.92
CA THR A 239 33.92 2.73 -17.81
C THR A 239 33.23 1.91 -16.74
N SER A 240 31.95 2.17 -16.50
CA SER A 240 31.15 1.44 -15.51
C SER A 240 29.65 1.64 -15.78
N THR A 241 28.84 0.95 -14.98
CA THR A 241 27.39 1.16 -14.88
C THR A 241 26.98 1.27 -13.41
N LEU A 242 25.90 2.02 -13.14
CA LEU A 242 25.21 1.99 -11.84
C LEU A 242 23.87 1.28 -12.05
N GLY A 243 23.59 0.25 -11.27
CA GLY A 243 22.38 -0.57 -11.42
C GLY A 243 22.69 -1.98 -11.94
N VAL A 244 21.87 -2.95 -11.54
CA VAL A 244 21.95 -4.32 -12.04
C VAL A 244 21.38 -4.39 -13.46
N VAL A 245 21.97 -5.23 -14.32
CA VAL A 245 21.46 -5.43 -15.69
C VAL A 245 20.07 -6.06 -15.62
N GLY A 246 19.08 -5.40 -16.19
CA GLY A 246 17.67 -5.78 -16.16
C GLY A 246 16.89 -5.15 -15.01
N GLY A 247 17.52 -4.35 -14.15
CA GLY A 247 16.83 -3.60 -13.10
C GLY A 247 16.01 -4.49 -12.15
N ALA A 248 14.77 -4.10 -11.84
CA ALA A 248 13.85 -4.92 -11.04
C ALA A 248 13.49 -6.26 -11.70
N LEU A 249 13.58 -6.37 -13.03
CA LEU A 249 13.29 -7.59 -13.79
C LEU A 249 14.49 -8.54 -13.91
N SER A 250 15.63 -8.19 -13.31
CA SER A 250 16.84 -9.02 -13.30
C SER A 250 16.71 -10.24 -12.37
N GLY A 251 17.52 -11.27 -12.65
CA GLY A 251 17.62 -12.49 -11.85
C GLY A 251 16.79 -13.65 -12.40
N ALA A 252 16.36 -14.55 -11.52
CA ALA A 252 15.59 -15.75 -11.89
C ALA A 252 14.58 -16.12 -10.81
N GLY A 253 13.47 -16.72 -11.23
CA GLY A 253 12.41 -17.16 -10.33
C GLY A 253 11.91 -16.03 -9.43
N SER A 254 11.95 -16.25 -8.11
CA SER A 254 11.30 -15.36 -7.14
C SER A 254 11.93 -13.97 -7.02
N THR A 255 13.09 -13.72 -7.63
CA THR A 255 13.73 -12.39 -7.60
C THR A 255 13.22 -11.45 -8.69
N ILE A 256 12.59 -11.98 -9.74
CA ILE A 256 12.07 -11.18 -10.85
C ILE A 256 10.95 -10.27 -10.32
N GLY A 257 11.01 -8.99 -10.67
CA GLY A 257 10.07 -7.97 -10.21
C GLY A 257 10.37 -7.42 -8.82
N THR A 258 11.32 -7.97 -8.05
CA THR A 258 11.68 -7.37 -6.75
C THR A 258 12.28 -5.97 -6.93
N VAL A 259 11.84 -5.00 -6.14
CA VAL A 259 12.37 -3.62 -6.17
C VAL A 259 13.42 -3.41 -5.08
N GLY A 260 14.24 -2.38 -5.22
CA GLY A 260 15.25 -2.02 -4.22
C GLY A 260 16.44 -1.28 -4.79
N ALA A 261 17.45 -1.07 -3.95
CA ALA A 261 18.66 -0.36 -4.34
C ALA A 261 19.31 -1.00 -5.58
N LEU A 262 19.68 -0.17 -6.56
CA LEU A 262 20.29 -0.56 -7.84
C LEU A 262 19.39 -1.38 -8.77
N ARG A 263 18.12 -1.63 -8.41
CA ARG A 263 17.16 -2.41 -9.21
C ARG A 263 16.18 -1.48 -9.91
N PHE A 264 16.69 -0.67 -10.82
CA PHE A 264 15.90 0.40 -11.41
C PHE A 264 14.74 -0.09 -12.29
N VAL A 265 13.71 0.74 -12.43
CA VAL A 265 12.57 0.54 -13.33
C VAL A 265 12.36 1.80 -14.17
N HIS A 266 12.40 1.64 -15.48
CA HIS A 266 12.35 2.69 -16.49
C HIS A 266 13.10 3.98 -16.07
N PRO A 267 14.43 3.94 -15.91
CA PRO A 267 15.18 5.15 -15.55
C PRO A 267 14.97 6.24 -16.61
N GLN A 268 14.39 7.37 -16.20
CA GLN A 268 14.02 8.48 -17.08
C GLN A 268 15.10 9.56 -17.12
N ALA A 269 15.71 9.85 -15.97
CA ALA A 269 16.66 10.95 -15.84
C ALA A 269 17.80 10.62 -14.87
N VAL A 270 18.95 11.24 -15.10
CA VAL A 270 20.12 11.13 -14.25
C VAL A 270 20.77 12.50 -14.08
N GLY A 271 21.18 12.82 -12.86
CA GLY A 271 21.93 14.04 -12.52
C GLY A 271 23.03 13.77 -11.51
N ILE A 272 24.06 14.63 -11.49
CA ILE A 272 25.26 14.46 -10.66
C ILE A 272 25.53 15.74 -9.86
N ASP A 273 25.72 15.63 -8.54
CA ASP A 273 26.07 16.80 -7.70
C ASP A 273 27.59 17.09 -7.69
N GLY A 274 28.00 18.13 -6.96
CA GLY A 274 29.40 18.54 -6.82
C GLY A 274 30.27 17.54 -6.04
N ASN A 275 29.66 16.63 -5.27
CA ASN A 275 30.35 15.57 -4.56
C ASN A 275 30.47 14.28 -5.40
N GLY A 276 29.85 14.25 -6.58
CA GLY A 276 29.80 13.07 -7.45
C GLY A 276 28.73 12.06 -7.05
N ASN A 277 27.75 12.44 -6.21
CA ASN A 277 26.58 11.62 -5.98
C ASN A 277 25.72 11.56 -7.25
N ILE A 278 25.16 10.38 -7.52
CA ILE A 278 24.36 10.06 -8.69
C ILE A 278 22.89 10.02 -8.28
N TYR A 279 22.05 10.77 -8.97
CA TYR A 279 20.62 10.86 -8.72
C TYR A 279 19.88 10.27 -9.91
N VAL A 280 18.90 9.40 -9.65
CA VAL A 280 18.19 8.65 -10.69
C VAL A 280 16.69 8.81 -10.47
N ALA A 281 16.02 9.41 -11.45
CA ALA A 281 14.56 9.45 -11.53
C ALA A 281 14.07 8.29 -12.38
N GLN A 282 13.03 7.62 -11.90
CA GLN A 282 12.48 6.38 -12.44
C GLN A 282 10.98 6.50 -12.64
N ARG A 283 10.45 5.71 -13.56
CA ARG A 283 9.01 5.59 -13.80
C ARG A 283 8.55 4.17 -13.51
N GLN A 284 7.67 4.00 -12.54
CA GLN A 284 7.13 2.68 -12.14
C GLN A 284 5.77 2.43 -12.82
N GLY A 285 5.75 2.25 -14.15
CA GLY A 285 4.50 2.10 -14.92
C GLY A 285 4.66 2.46 -16.40
N THR A 286 3.55 2.57 -17.14
CA THR A 286 3.55 2.83 -18.59
C THR A 286 3.11 4.27 -18.91
N GLN A 287 4.02 5.08 -19.45
CA GLN A 287 3.81 6.51 -19.77
C GLN A 287 2.82 6.79 -20.91
N ASP A 288 2.31 5.79 -21.62
CA ASP A 288 1.41 6.01 -22.76
C ASP A 288 -0.09 5.85 -22.41
N SER A 289 -0.43 5.45 -21.18
CA SER A 289 -1.82 5.11 -20.82
C SER A 289 -2.39 5.85 -19.60
N GLY A 290 -1.64 6.76 -18.97
CA GLY A 290 -2.13 7.57 -17.84
C GLY A 290 -2.48 6.77 -16.58
N ALA A 291 -2.19 5.47 -16.55
CA ALA A 291 -2.47 4.64 -15.37
C ALA A 291 -1.25 4.56 -14.46
N THR A 292 -1.49 4.79 -13.16
CA THR A 292 -0.51 4.66 -12.09
C THR A 292 0.71 5.55 -12.29
N GLY A 293 0.54 6.86 -12.52
CA GLY A 293 1.65 7.82 -12.44
C GLY A 293 2.45 7.51 -11.18
N SER A 294 3.65 6.97 -11.39
CA SER A 294 4.48 6.42 -10.32
C SER A 294 5.93 6.80 -10.57
N SER A 295 6.53 7.51 -9.62
CA SER A 295 7.92 7.93 -9.69
C SER A 295 8.72 7.40 -8.51
N VAL A 296 10.00 7.17 -8.77
CA VAL A 296 10.98 6.94 -7.71
C VAL A 296 12.21 7.80 -7.99
N LEU A 297 12.61 8.60 -7.00
CA LEU A 297 13.86 9.36 -7.02
C LEU A 297 14.83 8.76 -6.01
N GLU A 298 16.00 8.35 -6.48
CA GLU A 298 17.04 7.77 -5.62
C GLU A 298 18.34 8.55 -5.76
N SER A 299 19.11 8.60 -4.67
CA SER A 299 20.48 9.12 -4.67
C SER A 299 21.47 8.03 -4.25
N TYR A 300 22.63 8.01 -4.91
CA TYR A 300 23.71 7.08 -4.67
C TYR A 300 25.03 7.84 -4.54
N THR A 301 25.93 7.34 -3.71
CA THR A 301 27.34 7.71 -3.77
C THR A 301 27.95 7.32 -5.11
N SER A 302 29.06 7.94 -5.49
CA SER A 302 29.84 7.53 -6.68
C SER A 302 30.29 6.06 -6.64
N GLY A 303 30.38 5.46 -5.45
CA GLY A 303 30.67 4.04 -5.22
C GLY A 303 29.46 3.11 -5.31
N GLY A 304 28.25 3.64 -5.53
CA GLY A 304 27.03 2.84 -5.72
C GLY A 304 26.27 2.46 -4.44
N SER A 305 26.65 3.01 -3.28
CA SER A 305 25.82 2.89 -2.06
C SER A 305 24.67 3.88 -2.10
N ARG A 306 23.43 3.43 -1.84
CA ARG A 306 22.24 4.29 -1.81
C ARG A 306 22.25 5.21 -0.60
N ASN A 307 22.09 6.52 -0.83
CA ASN A 307 21.95 7.54 0.20
C ASN A 307 20.50 7.58 0.72
N TRP A 308 19.53 7.65 -0.19
CA TRP A 308 18.10 7.76 0.12
C TRP A 308 17.23 7.40 -1.09
N VAL A 309 15.93 7.21 -0.84
CA VAL A 309 14.88 6.94 -1.85
C VAL A 309 13.63 7.74 -1.49
N LEU A 310 12.97 8.27 -2.51
CA LEU A 310 11.66 8.94 -2.45
C LEU A 310 10.71 8.25 -3.43
N ASN A 311 9.52 7.91 -2.95
CA ASN A 311 8.50 7.17 -3.68
C ASN A 311 7.25 8.05 -3.84
N GLY A 312 6.72 8.14 -5.07
CA GLY A 312 5.40 8.68 -5.37
C GLY A 312 4.68 7.73 -6.32
N LEU A 313 4.11 6.64 -5.80
CA LEU A 313 3.72 5.44 -6.54
C LEU A 313 2.24 5.36 -6.89
N HIS A 314 1.36 6.09 -6.19
CA HIS A 314 -0.08 5.86 -6.30
C HIS A 314 -0.82 7.13 -6.76
N TRP A 315 -0.82 7.41 -8.05
CA TRP A 315 -1.73 8.41 -8.63
C TRP A 315 -3.00 7.76 -9.21
N THR A 316 -4.16 8.18 -8.69
CA THR A 316 -5.47 7.63 -9.07
C THR A 316 -5.46 6.11 -9.00
N VAL A 317 -5.28 5.54 -7.80
CA VAL A 317 -5.13 4.09 -7.60
C VAL A 317 -6.05 3.60 -6.49
N ALA A 318 -6.85 2.58 -6.79
CA ALA A 318 -7.52 1.77 -5.80
C ALA A 318 -6.69 0.50 -5.58
N CYS A 319 -6.16 0.32 -4.37
CA CYS A 319 -5.44 -0.89 -3.98
C CYS A 319 -6.40 -1.94 -3.40
N ASP A 320 -6.01 -3.21 -3.41
CA ASP A 320 -6.74 -4.27 -2.70
C ASP A 320 -5.79 -5.16 -1.90
N PHE A 321 -6.33 -5.79 -0.86
CA PHE A 321 -5.61 -6.71 0.02
C PHE A 321 -5.64 -8.12 -0.55
N ASP A 322 -4.57 -8.88 -0.37
CA ASP A 322 -4.61 -10.31 -0.61
C ASP A 322 -5.48 -11.01 0.46
N PRO A 323 -6.58 -11.71 0.11
CA PRO A 323 -7.39 -12.41 1.10
C PRO A 323 -6.64 -13.51 1.87
N GLY A 324 -5.50 -13.98 1.34
CA GLY A 324 -4.62 -14.95 2.01
C GLY A 324 -3.56 -14.32 2.92
N SER A 325 -3.51 -12.99 3.04
CA SER A 325 -2.51 -12.29 3.86
C SER A 325 -3.01 -10.91 4.28
N GLU A 326 -3.09 -10.68 5.60
CA GLU A 326 -3.44 -9.36 6.13
C GLU A 326 -2.41 -8.27 5.79
N THR A 327 -1.22 -8.64 5.31
CA THR A 327 -0.07 -7.71 5.18
C THR A 327 0.31 -7.40 3.75
N ASP A 328 -0.27 -8.08 2.76
CA ASP A 328 0.06 -7.89 1.35
C ASP A 328 -1.03 -7.05 0.67
N ILE A 329 -0.63 -5.91 0.12
CA ILE A 329 -1.46 -5.00 -0.66
C ILE A 329 -0.95 -5.00 -2.09
N PHE A 330 -1.86 -5.01 -3.06
CA PHE A 330 -1.53 -4.89 -4.46
C PHE A 330 -2.14 -3.62 -5.04
N SER A 331 -1.35 -2.95 -5.87
CA SER A 331 -1.79 -1.94 -6.83
C SER A 331 -1.61 -2.49 -8.25
N PRO A 332 -2.00 -1.77 -9.31
CA PRO A 332 -1.78 -2.23 -10.68
C PRO A 332 -0.31 -2.45 -11.06
N ALA A 333 0.63 -1.78 -10.40
CA ALA A 333 2.07 -1.84 -10.69
C ALA A 333 2.94 -2.28 -9.51
N GLN A 334 2.44 -2.25 -8.27
CA GLN A 334 3.21 -2.53 -7.06
C GLN A 334 2.62 -3.66 -6.21
N HIS A 335 3.51 -4.34 -5.49
CA HIS A 335 3.22 -5.22 -4.38
C HIS A 335 3.82 -4.59 -3.12
N ILE A 336 2.96 -4.24 -2.17
CA ILE A 336 3.30 -3.52 -0.95
C ILE A 336 3.12 -4.43 0.25
N LYS A 337 4.09 -4.39 1.17
CA LYS A 337 4.01 -5.05 2.47
C LYS A 337 3.65 -4.05 3.55
N VAL A 338 2.73 -4.40 4.44
CA VAL A 338 2.36 -3.59 5.60
C VAL A 338 2.76 -4.27 6.91
N ASN A 339 3.42 -3.52 7.79
CA ASN A 339 3.73 -3.85 9.17
C ASN A 339 2.90 -2.98 10.11
N TYR A 340 1.79 -3.52 10.60
CA TYR A 340 0.88 -2.83 11.51
C TYR A 340 1.43 -2.53 12.91
N GLY A 341 2.60 -3.10 13.26
CA GLY A 341 3.32 -2.76 14.49
C GLY A 341 4.00 -1.39 14.43
N ASN A 342 4.22 -0.85 13.22
CA ASN A 342 4.63 0.53 13.05
C ASN A 342 3.41 1.43 13.24
N THR A 343 3.52 2.42 14.13
CA THR A 343 2.40 3.32 14.48
C THR A 343 2.63 4.76 14.03
N THR A 344 3.80 5.07 13.46
CA THR A 344 4.03 6.36 12.81
C THR A 344 3.35 6.32 11.44
N PRO A 345 2.40 7.23 11.14
CA PRO A 345 1.71 7.26 9.86
C PRO A 345 2.67 7.29 8.67
N GLY A 346 2.39 6.48 7.65
CA GLY A 346 3.20 6.30 6.45
C GLY A 346 4.45 5.43 6.63
N SER A 347 4.79 5.00 7.85
CA SER A 347 5.95 4.11 8.10
C SER A 347 5.59 2.63 8.09
N GLU A 348 4.30 2.31 7.97
CA GLU A 348 3.79 0.94 8.04
C GLU A 348 4.10 0.16 6.78
N TRP A 349 4.37 0.80 5.65
CA TRP A 349 4.45 0.15 4.36
C TRP A 349 5.85 0.16 3.77
N SER A 350 6.11 -0.84 2.92
CA SER A 350 7.28 -0.90 2.05
C SER A 350 6.89 -1.47 0.69
N ASP A 351 7.35 -0.83 -0.38
CA ASP A 351 7.27 -1.41 -1.72
C ASP A 351 8.26 -2.58 -1.84
N ILE A 352 7.77 -3.75 -2.26
CA ILE A 352 8.56 -4.98 -2.35
C ILE A 352 8.58 -5.59 -3.75
N GLY A 353 7.71 -5.15 -4.65
CA GLY A 353 7.63 -5.74 -5.98
C GLY A 353 6.99 -4.84 -7.04
N TYR A 354 7.54 -4.91 -8.24
CA TYR A 354 7.02 -4.35 -9.48
C TYR A 354 6.36 -5.46 -10.29
N THR A 355 5.09 -5.26 -10.65
CA THR A 355 4.22 -6.34 -11.15
C THR A 355 4.08 -6.38 -12.68
N LEU A 356 4.82 -5.54 -13.40
CA LEU A 356 4.75 -5.44 -14.86
C LEU A 356 6.07 -5.89 -15.51
N ASN A 357 5.96 -6.56 -16.66
CA ASN A 357 7.10 -6.94 -17.49
C ASN A 357 6.72 -6.87 -18.96
N GLU A 358 6.81 -5.66 -19.52
CA GLU A 358 6.39 -5.34 -20.89
C GLU A 358 7.23 -6.05 -21.94
N SER A 359 8.48 -6.39 -21.60
CA SER A 359 9.37 -7.10 -22.52
C SER A 359 8.95 -8.56 -22.71
N LYS A 360 8.56 -9.23 -21.61
CA LYS A 360 8.09 -10.62 -21.62
C LYS A 360 6.62 -10.72 -22.04
N TYR A 361 5.81 -9.74 -21.66
CA TYR A 361 4.38 -9.67 -21.92
C TYR A 361 4.01 -8.40 -22.71
N PRO A 362 4.37 -8.32 -24.00
CA PRO A 362 4.09 -7.13 -24.80
C PRO A 362 2.59 -6.90 -25.04
N SER A 363 1.74 -7.92 -24.85
CA SER A 363 0.28 -7.82 -24.94
C SER A 363 -0.41 -7.46 -23.62
N ASP A 364 0.34 -7.17 -22.56
CA ASP A 364 -0.22 -6.73 -21.28
C ASP A 364 -1.02 -5.44 -21.48
N SER A 365 -2.31 -5.45 -21.08
CA SER A 365 -3.24 -4.36 -21.39
C SER A 365 -2.91 -3.07 -20.65
N ARG A 366 -2.16 -3.15 -19.54
CA ARG A 366 -1.70 -1.96 -18.79
C ARG A 366 -0.91 -0.99 -19.68
N ARG A 367 -0.22 -1.52 -20.70
CA ARG A 367 0.58 -0.73 -21.66
C ARG A 367 -0.24 0.19 -22.56
N SER A 368 -1.51 -0.09 -22.76
CA SER A 368 -2.34 0.61 -23.75
C SER A 368 -3.64 1.16 -23.17
N ASN A 369 -3.98 0.79 -21.94
CA ASN A 369 -5.21 1.19 -21.28
C ASN A 369 -4.93 1.79 -19.91
N TRP A 370 -5.66 2.85 -19.57
CA TRP A 370 -5.70 3.35 -18.20
C TRP A 370 -6.24 2.24 -17.29
N THR A 371 -5.37 1.70 -16.44
CA THR A 371 -5.64 0.66 -15.45
C THR A 371 -5.29 1.14 -14.03
N CYS A 372 -6.29 1.39 -13.20
CA CYS A 372 -6.10 1.90 -11.84
C CYS A 372 -6.90 1.16 -10.75
N GLY A 373 -7.96 0.45 -11.12
CA GLY A 373 -8.70 -0.42 -10.22
C GLY A 373 -7.96 -1.74 -10.01
N CYS A 374 -7.91 -2.21 -8.77
CA CYS A 374 -7.28 -3.45 -8.36
C CYS A 374 -8.24 -4.28 -7.50
N TRP A 375 -8.32 -5.59 -7.76
CA TRP A 375 -8.98 -6.55 -6.87
C TRP A 375 -8.17 -7.84 -6.79
N VAL A 376 -7.90 -8.33 -5.59
CA VAL A 376 -7.17 -9.59 -5.37
C VAL A 376 -8.14 -10.67 -4.95
N ARG A 377 -8.07 -11.84 -5.59
CA ARG A 377 -8.87 -13.01 -5.20
C ARG A 377 -8.01 -14.26 -5.10
N ARG A 378 -8.43 -15.17 -4.23
CA ARG A 378 -7.87 -16.52 -4.11
C ARG A 378 -8.83 -17.52 -4.75
N ILE A 379 -8.55 -17.94 -5.97
CA ILE A 379 -9.39 -18.87 -6.73
C ILE A 379 -8.64 -20.21 -6.81
N HIS A 380 -9.27 -21.29 -6.38
CA HIS A 380 -8.65 -22.63 -6.31
C HIS A 380 -7.30 -22.63 -5.57
N GLY A 381 -7.17 -21.79 -4.53
CA GLY A 381 -5.95 -21.60 -3.73
C GLY A 381 -4.87 -20.70 -4.36
N ALA A 382 -4.99 -20.35 -5.64
CA ALA A 382 -4.05 -19.47 -6.34
C ALA A 382 -4.46 -18.00 -6.24
N ARG A 383 -3.45 -17.10 -6.19
CA ARG A 383 -3.65 -15.65 -6.20
C ARG A 383 -3.90 -15.17 -7.62
N PHE A 384 -4.94 -14.37 -7.78
CA PHE A 384 -5.24 -13.64 -9.01
C PHE A 384 -5.42 -12.16 -8.70
N LEU A 385 -4.94 -11.35 -9.63
CA LEU A 385 -5.07 -9.91 -9.62
C LEU A 385 -5.99 -9.53 -10.78
N PHE A 386 -7.08 -8.86 -10.46
CA PHE A 386 -8.03 -8.33 -11.42
C PHE A 386 -7.80 -6.83 -11.51
N MET A 387 -7.87 -6.30 -12.72
CA MET A 387 -7.63 -4.89 -12.94
C MET A 387 -8.63 -4.28 -13.91
N GLY A 388 -8.89 -2.99 -13.73
CA GLY A 388 -9.86 -2.24 -14.52
C GLY A 388 -9.51 -0.76 -14.61
N PRO A 389 -10.25 -0.01 -15.45
CA PRO A 389 -10.07 1.42 -15.63
C PRO A 389 -10.55 2.22 -14.41
N GLN A 390 -10.45 3.55 -14.50
CA GLN A 390 -10.88 4.48 -13.44
C GLN A 390 -12.38 4.38 -13.17
N ASN A 391 -13.16 4.31 -14.24
CA ASN A 391 -14.60 4.13 -14.21
C ASN A 391 -14.91 2.90 -15.08
N GLY A 392 -15.41 1.85 -14.45
CA GLY A 392 -15.68 0.54 -15.01
C GLY A 392 -15.18 -0.61 -14.14
N VAL A 393 -15.67 -1.80 -14.48
CA VAL A 393 -15.31 -3.06 -13.82
C VAL A 393 -13.92 -3.58 -14.19
N PRO A 394 -13.36 -4.52 -13.39
CA PRO A 394 -12.19 -5.25 -13.84
C PRO A 394 -12.46 -5.93 -15.17
N ASN A 395 -11.56 -5.73 -16.13
CA ASN A 395 -11.61 -6.29 -17.48
C ASN A 395 -10.34 -7.08 -17.83
N GLY A 396 -9.28 -7.00 -17.03
CA GLY A 396 -8.06 -7.79 -17.14
C GLY A 396 -7.88 -8.72 -15.93
N VAL A 397 -7.40 -9.94 -16.19
CA VAL A 397 -7.10 -10.95 -15.17
C VAL A 397 -5.64 -11.32 -15.26
N TYR A 398 -4.97 -11.39 -14.11
CA TYR A 398 -3.55 -11.69 -14.00
C TYR A 398 -3.33 -12.77 -12.96
N ARG A 399 -2.42 -13.69 -13.26
CA ARG A 399 -2.00 -14.78 -12.36
C ARG A 399 -0.56 -14.60 -11.92
N PHE A 400 -0.14 -15.34 -10.90
CA PHE A 400 1.25 -15.30 -10.41
C PHE A 400 1.92 -16.68 -10.52
N ASN A 401 3.22 -16.68 -10.82
CA ASN A 401 4.06 -17.86 -10.72
C ASN A 401 5.46 -17.46 -10.21
N SER A 402 5.67 -17.62 -8.91
CA SER A 402 6.93 -17.21 -8.26
C SER A 402 8.16 -17.95 -8.81
N ALA A 403 8.00 -19.16 -9.36
CA ALA A 403 9.12 -19.94 -9.90
C ALA A 403 9.63 -19.42 -11.25
N THR A 404 8.80 -18.71 -12.02
CA THR A 404 9.16 -18.25 -13.38
C THR A 404 9.10 -16.74 -13.58
N ASP A 405 8.38 -16.04 -12.70
CA ASP A 405 8.00 -14.63 -12.87
C ASP A 405 8.14 -13.79 -11.60
N GLY A 406 8.39 -14.42 -10.45
CA GLY A 406 8.55 -13.73 -9.18
C GLY A 406 7.32 -12.89 -8.83
N GLU A 407 7.51 -11.57 -8.74
CA GLU A 407 6.47 -10.57 -8.41
C GLU A 407 5.64 -10.13 -9.63
N VAL A 408 6.03 -10.52 -10.85
CA VAL A 408 5.34 -10.10 -12.08
C VAL A 408 3.96 -10.75 -12.17
N ALA A 409 2.95 -9.91 -12.38
CA ALA A 409 1.58 -10.31 -12.67
C ALA A 409 1.48 -10.70 -14.16
N ILE A 410 1.13 -11.96 -14.41
CA ILE A 410 1.13 -12.57 -15.75
C ILE A 410 -0.27 -12.46 -16.36
N PRO A 411 -0.46 -11.83 -17.54
CA PRO A 411 -1.76 -11.77 -18.21
C PRO A 411 -2.39 -13.16 -18.36
N ALA A 412 -3.64 -13.30 -17.93
CA ALA A 412 -4.37 -14.55 -17.81
C ALA A 412 -5.78 -14.48 -18.43
N GLY A 413 -6.04 -13.48 -19.27
CA GLY A 413 -7.32 -13.28 -19.94
C GLY A 413 -8.13 -12.15 -19.32
N ASN A 414 -9.44 -12.16 -19.57
CA ASN A 414 -10.37 -11.11 -19.19
C ASN A 414 -11.54 -11.70 -18.41
N THR A 415 -12.20 -10.88 -17.59
CA THR A 415 -13.49 -11.19 -17.00
C THR A 415 -14.58 -11.30 -18.09
N PRO A 416 -15.72 -11.95 -17.81
CA PRO A 416 -16.89 -11.90 -18.69
C PRO A 416 -17.41 -10.46 -18.88
N THR A 417 -18.21 -10.23 -19.91
CA THR A 417 -18.71 -8.88 -20.27
C THR A 417 -19.60 -8.27 -19.17
N GLY A 418 -19.50 -6.96 -18.99
CA GLY A 418 -20.35 -6.14 -18.12
C GLY A 418 -19.77 -4.73 -17.97
N ASN A 419 -20.62 -3.73 -17.70
CA ASN A 419 -20.19 -2.38 -17.34
C ASN A 419 -20.09 -2.22 -15.82
N GLU A 420 -20.91 -2.95 -15.06
CA GLU A 420 -20.99 -2.93 -13.60
C GLU A 420 -21.06 -4.36 -13.03
N GLY A 421 -20.27 -4.64 -12.01
CA GLY A 421 -20.04 -6.03 -11.60
C GLY A 421 -19.00 -6.24 -10.51
N CYS A 422 -18.91 -7.47 -10.01
CA CYS A 422 -17.90 -7.85 -9.03
C CYS A 422 -17.46 -9.32 -9.18
N VAL A 423 -16.24 -9.62 -8.72
CA VAL A 423 -15.77 -11.00 -8.50
C VAL A 423 -15.96 -11.34 -7.03
N ASP A 424 -16.73 -12.40 -6.76
CA ASP A 424 -16.96 -12.87 -5.38
C ASP A 424 -15.76 -13.65 -4.80
N SER A 425 -15.82 -14.00 -3.52
CA SER A 425 -14.74 -14.73 -2.83
C SER A 425 -14.52 -16.16 -3.34
N GLN A 426 -15.45 -16.72 -4.11
CA GLN A 426 -15.32 -18.03 -4.76
C GLN A 426 -14.79 -17.90 -6.20
N GLY A 427 -14.70 -16.68 -6.74
CA GLY A 427 -14.26 -16.41 -8.10
C GLY A 427 -15.39 -16.32 -9.14
N ASN A 428 -16.67 -16.39 -8.75
CA ASN A 428 -17.75 -16.17 -9.71
C ASN A 428 -17.81 -14.69 -10.08
N TRP A 429 -18.15 -14.43 -11.34
CA TRP A 429 -18.38 -13.08 -11.85
C TRP A 429 -19.86 -12.74 -11.78
N TRP A 430 -20.16 -11.59 -11.20
CA TRP A 430 -21.51 -11.02 -11.09
C TRP A 430 -21.58 -9.75 -11.92
N ASP A 431 -22.58 -9.65 -12.79
CA ASP A 431 -22.88 -8.48 -13.63
C ASP A 431 -24.28 -7.97 -13.31
N ILE A 432 -24.46 -6.65 -13.33
CA ILE A 432 -25.77 -6.00 -13.12
C ILE A 432 -26.25 -5.15 -14.29
N SER A 433 -25.51 -5.13 -15.41
CA SER A 433 -25.78 -4.26 -16.57
C SER A 433 -27.13 -4.52 -17.24
N SER A 434 -27.73 -5.71 -17.06
CA SER A 434 -29.00 -6.12 -17.68
C SER A 434 -29.87 -6.96 -16.74
N GLY A 435 -30.00 -6.50 -15.49
CA GLY A 435 -30.42 -7.36 -14.39
C GLY A 435 -29.23 -8.12 -13.80
N VAL A 436 -29.45 -8.90 -12.74
CA VAL A 436 -28.35 -9.58 -12.06
C VAL A 436 -28.04 -10.91 -12.72
N ASN A 437 -26.80 -11.08 -13.15
CA ASN A 437 -26.30 -12.26 -13.86
C ASN A 437 -25.11 -12.85 -13.11
N LYS A 438 -25.12 -14.17 -12.88
CA LYS A 438 -23.97 -14.92 -12.35
C LYS A 438 -23.32 -15.73 -13.46
N TYR A 439 -22.03 -15.53 -13.65
CA TYR A 439 -21.16 -16.36 -14.47
C TYR A 439 -20.37 -17.26 -13.52
N PRO A 440 -20.71 -18.56 -13.43
CA PRO A 440 -20.04 -19.46 -12.51
C PRO A 440 -18.58 -19.67 -12.91
N ILE A 441 -17.67 -19.66 -11.94
CA ILE A 441 -16.29 -20.08 -12.19
C ILE A 441 -16.24 -21.57 -12.51
N ASN A 442 -15.39 -21.98 -13.44
CA ASN A 442 -15.15 -23.40 -13.71
C ASN A 442 -14.45 -24.08 -12.52
N ALA A 443 -14.70 -25.38 -12.35
CA ALA A 443 -14.20 -26.16 -11.23
C ALA A 443 -12.66 -26.29 -11.18
N THR A 444 -11.98 -26.02 -12.30
CA THR A 444 -10.53 -26.00 -12.40
C THR A 444 -10.05 -24.78 -13.16
N LEU A 445 -8.81 -24.37 -12.90
CA LEU A 445 -8.09 -23.45 -13.77
C LEU A 445 -7.86 -24.12 -15.14
N ASP A 446 -7.61 -23.31 -16.17
CA ASP A 446 -7.23 -23.81 -17.49
C ASP A 446 -5.80 -24.40 -17.49
N ALA A 447 -5.36 -24.89 -18.65
CA ALA A 447 -4.03 -25.49 -18.80
C ALA A 447 -2.86 -24.50 -18.53
N ASN A 448 -3.12 -23.20 -18.56
CA ASN A 448 -2.14 -22.15 -18.27
C ASN A 448 -2.24 -21.64 -16.83
N GLY A 449 -3.13 -22.21 -16.00
CA GLY A 449 -3.39 -21.75 -14.64
C GLY A 449 -4.22 -20.47 -14.57
N ALA A 450 -4.98 -20.14 -15.61
CA ALA A 450 -5.89 -19.00 -15.63
C ALA A 450 -7.31 -19.40 -15.18
N PRO A 451 -8.06 -18.50 -14.51
CA PRO A 451 -9.44 -18.75 -14.15
C PRO A 451 -10.32 -18.59 -15.40
N THR A 452 -11.34 -19.43 -15.54
CA THR A 452 -12.30 -19.36 -16.64
C THR A 452 -13.72 -19.50 -16.12
N TRP A 453 -14.67 -18.86 -16.79
CA TRP A 453 -16.08 -18.88 -16.41
C TRP A 453 -16.92 -19.73 -17.38
N ASN A 454 -17.91 -20.44 -16.84
CA ASN A 454 -18.86 -21.22 -17.62
C ASN A 454 -19.91 -20.30 -18.27
N THR A 455 -19.61 -19.79 -19.46
CA THR A 455 -20.50 -18.92 -20.24
C THR A 455 -21.76 -19.62 -20.76
N GLY A 456 -21.78 -20.96 -20.79
CA GLY A 456 -22.99 -21.74 -21.09
C GLY A 456 -23.89 -21.97 -19.87
N GLY A 457 -23.39 -21.69 -18.66
CA GLY A 457 -24.07 -21.90 -17.38
C GLY A 457 -24.44 -20.61 -16.66
N VAL A 458 -24.60 -19.50 -17.40
CA VAL A 458 -24.97 -18.20 -16.82
C VAL A 458 -26.34 -18.30 -16.16
N VAL A 459 -26.42 -17.85 -14.91
CA VAL A 459 -27.68 -17.78 -14.18
C VAL A 459 -28.21 -16.36 -14.24
N HIS A 460 -29.36 -16.20 -14.89
CA HIS A 460 -30.05 -14.92 -15.04
C HIS A 460 -31.10 -14.76 -13.94
N TYR A 461 -30.89 -13.86 -13.00
CA TYR A 461 -31.84 -13.59 -11.91
C TYR A 461 -32.86 -12.49 -12.27
N GLY A 462 -32.59 -11.72 -13.33
CA GLY A 462 -33.39 -10.55 -13.70
C GLY A 462 -33.17 -9.37 -12.75
N VAL A 463 -34.02 -8.35 -12.85
CA VAL A 463 -34.01 -7.21 -11.92
C VAL A 463 -34.71 -7.61 -10.62
N PRO A 464 -34.02 -7.58 -9.46
CA PRO A 464 -34.64 -7.95 -8.19
C PRO A 464 -35.68 -6.90 -7.77
N ALA A 465 -36.72 -7.34 -7.06
CA ALA A 465 -37.75 -6.45 -6.55
C ALA A 465 -37.18 -5.50 -5.47
N ASN A 466 -37.51 -4.23 -5.56
CA ASN A 466 -37.16 -3.19 -4.59
C ASN A 466 -38.37 -2.26 -4.42
N GLY A 467 -38.58 -1.67 -3.24
CA GLY A 467 -39.81 -1.00 -2.83
C GLY A 467 -40.56 -0.26 -3.95
N SER A 468 -40.01 0.86 -4.40
CA SER A 468 -40.55 1.66 -5.50
C SER A 468 -40.07 1.22 -6.88
N GLY A 469 -39.09 0.31 -6.96
CA GLY A 469 -38.52 -0.24 -8.19
C GLY A 469 -37.25 0.48 -8.64
N TRP A 470 -36.29 -0.29 -9.15
CA TRP A 470 -35.03 0.22 -9.70
C TRP A 470 -35.23 0.98 -11.00
N THR A 471 -34.58 2.14 -11.11
CA THR A 471 -34.40 2.85 -12.39
C THR A 471 -33.01 2.57 -12.95
N GLU A 472 -32.01 2.50 -12.09
CA GLU A 472 -30.59 2.23 -12.39
C GLU A 472 -29.99 1.39 -11.25
N MET A 473 -29.13 0.42 -11.59
CA MET A 473 -28.33 -0.35 -10.62
C MET A 473 -26.87 -0.13 -10.98
N ASP A 474 -26.08 0.36 -10.03
CA ASP A 474 -24.74 0.90 -10.30
C ASP A 474 -23.63 0.17 -9.56
N ARG A 475 -23.86 -0.40 -8.37
CA ARG A 475 -22.85 -1.24 -7.71
C ARG A 475 -23.43 -2.55 -7.22
N VAL A 476 -22.57 -3.56 -7.21
CA VAL A 476 -22.92 -4.89 -6.72
C VAL A 476 -21.79 -5.47 -5.88
N VAL A 477 -22.14 -6.06 -4.75
CA VAL A 477 -21.24 -6.88 -3.93
C VAL A 477 -21.98 -8.15 -3.54
N TYR A 478 -21.38 -9.30 -3.82
CA TYR A 478 -21.90 -10.59 -3.38
C TYR A 478 -21.07 -11.17 -2.24
N ASP A 479 -21.69 -11.30 -1.07
CA ASP A 479 -21.14 -12.00 0.08
C ASP A 479 -21.53 -13.48 0.00
N ALA A 480 -20.64 -14.26 -0.61
CA ALA A 480 -20.85 -15.69 -0.80
C ALA A 480 -20.87 -16.49 0.52
N ALA A 481 -20.28 -15.97 1.61
CA ALA A 481 -20.23 -16.69 2.89
C ALA A 481 -21.60 -16.70 3.59
N ASN A 482 -22.38 -15.63 3.42
CA ASN A 482 -23.70 -15.50 4.03
C ASN A 482 -24.87 -15.58 3.02
N ASP A 483 -24.57 -15.83 1.74
CA ASP A 483 -25.52 -15.80 0.62
C ASP A 483 -26.34 -14.50 0.56
N ARG A 484 -25.62 -13.36 0.59
CA ARG A 484 -26.20 -12.02 0.57
C ARG A 484 -25.74 -11.23 -0.64
N MET A 485 -26.68 -10.56 -1.29
CA MET A 485 -26.42 -9.66 -2.41
C MET A 485 -26.68 -8.23 -1.96
N TYR A 486 -25.74 -7.33 -2.24
CA TYR A 486 -25.86 -5.90 -2.01
C TYR A 486 -25.86 -5.20 -3.35
N ILE A 487 -26.90 -4.40 -3.61
CA ILE A 487 -27.02 -3.60 -4.83
C ILE A 487 -27.28 -2.16 -4.42
N SER A 488 -26.51 -1.22 -4.98
CA SER A 488 -26.81 0.20 -4.90
C SER A 488 -27.14 0.79 -6.27
N GLY A 489 -27.88 1.89 -6.26
CA GLY A 489 -28.34 2.54 -7.48
C GLY A 489 -29.41 3.59 -7.20
N TYR A 490 -30.31 3.78 -8.17
CA TYR A 490 -31.41 4.73 -8.10
C TYR A 490 -32.76 4.01 -8.24
N THR A 491 -33.78 4.56 -7.60
CA THR A 491 -35.15 4.03 -7.63
C THR A 491 -36.14 5.10 -8.08
N ASN A 492 -37.38 4.70 -8.34
CA ASN A 492 -38.44 5.65 -8.74
C ASN A 492 -38.66 6.75 -7.69
N SER A 493 -38.50 6.45 -6.39
CA SER A 493 -38.60 7.45 -5.32
C SER A 493 -37.30 8.21 -5.04
N ASN A 494 -36.15 7.67 -5.45
CA ASN A 494 -34.84 8.32 -5.30
C ASN A 494 -34.10 8.38 -6.65
N PRO A 495 -34.61 9.15 -7.63
CA PRO A 495 -34.08 9.15 -8.99
C PRO A 495 -32.74 9.90 -9.12
N ASN A 496 -32.03 9.61 -10.22
CA ASN A 496 -30.86 10.35 -10.68
C ASN A 496 -31.27 11.69 -11.32
N SER A 497 -31.86 12.59 -10.54
CA SER A 497 -32.39 13.87 -11.03
C SER A 497 -31.33 14.83 -11.57
N ASN A 498 -30.07 14.67 -11.17
CA ASN A 498 -28.97 15.53 -11.57
C ASN A 498 -28.23 14.98 -12.81
N GLY A 499 -28.53 13.76 -13.24
CA GLY A 499 -27.76 13.08 -14.29
C GLY A 499 -26.33 12.77 -13.86
N ASP A 500 -26.11 12.49 -12.57
CA ASP A 500 -24.81 12.20 -12.02
C ASP A 500 -24.27 10.90 -12.65
N TRP A 501 -23.09 10.98 -13.26
CA TRP A 501 -22.45 9.86 -13.95
C TRP A 501 -21.42 9.17 -13.05
N GLY A 502 -21.30 7.84 -13.18
CA GLY A 502 -20.29 7.03 -12.46
C GLY A 502 -20.43 7.06 -10.94
N ARG A 503 -21.65 7.30 -10.42
CA ARG A 503 -21.98 7.26 -8.99
C ARG A 503 -22.47 5.87 -8.59
N ALA A 504 -22.40 5.55 -7.31
CA ALA A 504 -22.96 4.32 -6.75
C ALA A 504 -24.48 4.38 -6.51
N GLY A 505 -25.13 5.51 -6.81
CA GLY A 505 -26.55 5.72 -6.58
C GLY A 505 -26.89 6.25 -5.19
N LYS A 506 -28.19 6.49 -4.95
CA LYS A 506 -28.73 7.08 -3.72
C LYS A 506 -29.30 6.08 -2.73
N VAL A 507 -29.46 4.82 -3.14
CA VAL A 507 -30.00 3.78 -2.27
C VAL A 507 -29.14 2.52 -2.32
N LEU A 508 -29.15 1.77 -1.23
CA LEU A 508 -28.56 0.44 -1.16
C LEU A 508 -29.55 -0.56 -0.55
N GLN A 509 -29.73 -1.68 -1.23
CA GLN A 509 -30.56 -2.79 -0.77
C GLN A 509 -29.72 -4.05 -0.61
N ARG A 510 -29.88 -4.70 0.54
CA ARG A 510 -29.40 -6.06 0.78
C ARG A 510 -30.52 -7.06 0.49
N TYR A 511 -30.16 -8.19 -0.09
CA TYR A 511 -31.04 -9.33 -0.30
C TYR A 511 -30.45 -10.58 0.35
N ASP A 512 -31.22 -11.22 1.21
CA ASP A 512 -30.84 -12.45 1.90
C ASP A 512 -31.27 -13.69 1.11
N ASN A 513 -30.51 -14.78 1.28
CA ASN A 513 -30.75 -16.06 0.62
C ASN A 513 -30.81 -15.89 -0.90
N TRP A 514 -29.82 -15.21 -1.47
CA TRP A 514 -29.82 -14.82 -2.88
C TRP A 514 -29.89 -16.01 -3.84
N THR A 515 -29.25 -17.13 -3.51
CA THR A 515 -29.34 -18.34 -4.34
C THR A 515 -30.68 -19.07 -4.22
N GLY A 516 -31.54 -18.65 -3.30
CA GLY A 516 -32.88 -19.20 -3.07
C GLY A 516 -33.98 -18.14 -3.21
N THR A 517 -34.55 -17.72 -2.08
CA THR A 517 -35.76 -16.89 -2.02
C THR A 517 -35.53 -15.43 -2.38
N ARG A 518 -34.29 -14.92 -2.31
CA ARG A 518 -33.91 -13.54 -2.69
C ARG A 518 -34.73 -12.47 -1.99
N THR A 519 -34.73 -12.53 -0.66
CA THR A 519 -35.61 -11.68 0.16
C THR A 519 -34.93 -10.35 0.45
N ALA A 520 -35.56 -9.25 0.03
CA ALA A 520 -35.19 -7.89 0.42
C ALA A 520 -35.09 -7.77 1.95
N HIS A 521 -33.94 -7.33 2.45
CA HIS A 521 -33.67 -7.28 3.89
C HIS A 521 -34.25 -6.03 4.54
N TYR A 522 -33.97 -4.85 3.98
CA TYR A 522 -34.49 -3.59 4.48
C TYR A 522 -35.88 -3.30 3.89
N SER A 523 -36.67 -2.50 4.60
CA SER A 523 -37.99 -2.07 4.13
C SER A 523 -37.91 -1.05 3.00
N GLY A 524 -38.89 -1.06 2.09
CA GLY A 524 -39.01 -0.05 1.04
C GLY A 524 -37.87 -0.13 0.02
N ASP A 525 -37.28 1.03 -0.31
CA ASP A 525 -36.19 1.13 -1.28
C ASP A 525 -34.83 0.69 -0.72
N GLY A 526 -34.74 0.51 0.60
CA GLY A 526 -33.50 0.18 1.29
C GLY A 526 -32.93 1.31 2.12
N ILE A 527 -31.62 1.27 2.34
CA ILE A 527 -30.89 2.37 2.97
C ILE A 527 -30.85 3.52 1.98
N VAL A 528 -31.39 4.68 2.35
CA VAL A 528 -31.14 5.92 1.59
C VAL A 528 -29.75 6.41 1.96
N LEU A 529 -28.83 6.32 1.00
CA LEU A 529 -27.47 6.80 1.12
C LEU A 529 -27.49 8.33 0.99
N THR A 530 -27.61 9.02 2.11
CA THR A 530 -27.46 10.47 2.16
C THR A 530 -26.02 10.81 2.50
N GLY A 531 -25.32 11.55 1.65
CA GLY A 531 -24.16 12.32 2.10
C GLY A 531 -24.65 13.28 3.17
N ASN A 532 -24.23 13.10 4.41
CA ASN A 532 -24.86 13.74 5.57
C ASN A 532 -24.43 15.21 5.77
N THR A 533 -24.13 15.94 4.70
CA THR A 533 -23.66 17.33 4.75
C THR A 533 -24.19 18.17 3.58
N THR A 534 -24.61 19.40 3.89
CA THR A 534 -24.89 20.46 2.92
C THR A 534 -23.62 21.33 2.84
N PRO A 535 -23.14 21.73 1.64
CA PRO A 535 -23.84 21.71 0.35
C PRO A 535 -23.51 20.52 -0.59
N ILE A 536 -24.57 19.79 -0.96
CA ILE A 536 -24.96 19.21 -2.28
C ILE A 536 -24.00 18.33 -3.13
N ASN A 537 -22.71 18.15 -2.85
CA ASN A 537 -21.85 17.33 -3.74
C ASN A 537 -21.46 15.93 -3.22
N ASP A 538 -21.85 15.57 -1.99
CA ASP A 538 -21.47 14.32 -1.33
C ASP A 538 -22.29 13.10 -1.81
N THR A 539 -22.22 12.83 -3.12
CA THR A 539 -22.86 11.67 -3.73
C THR A 539 -22.01 10.41 -3.49
N PRO A 540 -22.63 9.26 -3.18
CA PRO A 540 -21.94 7.98 -3.12
C PRO A 540 -21.21 7.68 -4.42
N LYS A 541 -19.90 7.46 -4.35
CA LYS A 541 -19.05 7.11 -5.49
C LYS A 541 -18.81 5.60 -5.58
N GLY A 542 -18.62 4.94 -4.44
CA GLY A 542 -18.42 3.49 -4.36
C GLY A 542 -18.95 2.89 -3.06
N ILE A 543 -19.18 1.58 -3.09
CA ILE A 543 -19.59 0.79 -1.91
C ILE A 543 -18.64 -0.39 -1.72
N ASN A 544 -18.43 -0.79 -0.46
CA ASN A 544 -17.81 -2.05 -0.11
C ASN A 544 -18.50 -2.65 1.13
N VAL A 545 -18.36 -3.95 1.35
CA VAL A 545 -18.99 -4.65 2.47
C VAL A 545 -17.96 -5.58 3.11
N ALA A 546 -17.76 -5.44 4.42
CA ALA A 546 -16.91 -6.33 5.19
C ALA A 546 -17.48 -6.53 6.59
N GLY A 547 -17.47 -7.79 7.06
CA GLY A 547 -17.99 -8.14 8.38
C GLY A 547 -19.42 -7.66 8.60
N ASN A 548 -19.60 -6.80 9.60
CA ASN A 548 -20.91 -6.27 9.99
C ASN A 548 -21.24 -4.90 9.38
N TYR A 549 -20.41 -4.39 8.46
CA TYR A 549 -20.55 -3.02 7.98
C TYR A 549 -20.55 -2.89 6.45
N VAL A 550 -21.33 -1.93 5.99
CA VAL A 550 -21.28 -1.37 4.64
C VAL A 550 -20.49 -0.06 4.70
N PHE A 551 -19.53 0.10 3.80
CA PHE A 551 -18.69 1.27 3.65
C PHE A 551 -19.07 1.99 2.36
N VAL A 552 -19.47 3.24 2.47
CA VAL A 552 -19.96 4.06 1.36
C VAL A 552 -19.04 5.26 1.22
N THR A 553 -18.28 5.27 0.12
CA THR A 553 -17.29 6.33 -0.15
C THR A 553 -17.97 7.47 -0.88
N LEU A 554 -17.82 8.69 -0.35
CA LEU A 554 -18.40 9.91 -0.92
C LEU A 554 -17.39 10.62 -1.83
N TYR A 555 -17.91 11.32 -2.84
CA TYR A 555 -17.09 11.95 -3.88
C TYR A 555 -16.21 13.12 -3.43
N ASP A 556 -16.78 14.18 -2.84
CA ASP A 556 -16.14 15.51 -2.73
C ASP A 556 -15.33 15.72 -1.43
N VAL A 557 -15.37 14.75 -0.51
CA VAL A 557 -14.86 14.92 0.87
C VAL A 557 -14.00 13.76 1.38
N HIS A 558 -13.77 12.71 0.59
CA HIS A 558 -13.09 11.46 0.99
C HIS A 558 -13.61 10.87 2.31
N GLN A 559 -14.88 11.15 2.60
CA GLN A 559 -15.58 10.61 3.73
C GLN A 559 -16.09 9.22 3.37
N ILE A 560 -15.90 8.27 4.28
CA ILE A 560 -16.44 6.92 4.14
C ILE A 560 -17.50 6.75 5.22
N ASP A 561 -18.75 6.80 4.80
CA ASP A 561 -19.89 6.54 5.68
C ASP A 561 -19.99 5.04 5.97
N VAL A 562 -20.28 4.71 7.21
CA VAL A 562 -20.38 3.34 7.71
C VAL A 562 -21.81 3.08 8.15
N TYR A 563 -22.38 1.98 7.66
CA TYR A 563 -23.72 1.52 8.01
C TYR A 563 -23.66 0.09 8.54
N ASP A 564 -24.49 -0.23 9.53
CA ASP A 564 -24.64 -1.60 10.02
C ASP A 564 -25.42 -2.45 9.01
N VAL A 565 -24.88 -3.62 8.66
CA VAL A 565 -25.44 -4.46 7.59
C VAL A 565 -26.81 -5.05 7.94
N ASN A 566 -27.20 -5.13 9.21
CA ASN A 566 -28.42 -5.80 9.64
C ASN A 566 -29.58 -4.81 9.82
N SER A 567 -29.32 -3.70 10.50
CA SER A 567 -30.32 -2.67 10.73
C SER A 567 -30.40 -1.68 9.57
N GLY A 568 -29.34 -1.54 8.78
CA GLY A 568 -29.18 -0.46 7.81
C GLY A 568 -28.97 0.91 8.47
N ALA A 569 -28.76 0.95 9.78
CA ALA A 569 -28.55 2.18 10.52
C ALA A 569 -27.18 2.79 10.21
N TYR A 570 -27.14 4.11 10.07
CA TYR A 570 -25.90 4.87 9.99
C TYR A 570 -25.13 4.78 11.31
N VAL A 571 -23.87 4.40 11.24
CA VAL A 571 -22.97 4.16 12.37
C VAL A 571 -22.06 5.36 12.63
N GLY A 572 -21.62 6.03 11.57
CA GLY A 572 -20.70 7.17 11.61
C GLY A 572 -19.87 7.23 10.33
N SER A 573 -18.83 8.06 10.30
CA SER A 573 -17.95 8.16 9.12
C SER A 573 -16.47 8.18 9.49
N LEU A 574 -15.67 7.65 8.58
CA LEU A 574 -14.22 7.84 8.55
C LEU A 574 -13.93 9.10 7.75
N VAL A 575 -13.19 10.01 8.37
CA VAL A 575 -12.80 11.30 7.78
C VAL A 575 -11.28 11.43 7.87
N PRO A 576 -10.59 11.96 6.84
CA PRO A 576 -9.15 12.16 6.86
C PRO A 576 -8.68 12.92 8.09
N GLY A 577 -7.76 12.31 8.86
CA GLY A 577 -7.21 12.90 10.08
C GLY A 577 -6.11 13.94 9.82
N ALA A 578 -5.66 14.60 10.89
CA ALA A 578 -4.60 15.63 10.82
C ALA A 578 -3.26 15.11 10.25
N ASN A 579 -2.96 13.81 10.38
CA ASN A 579 -1.74 13.19 9.85
C ASN A 579 -1.60 13.28 8.33
N VAL A 580 -2.72 13.46 7.62
CA VAL A 580 -2.76 13.62 6.16
C VAL A 580 -3.19 15.04 5.75
N GLY A 581 -3.21 15.98 6.70
CA GLY A 581 -3.61 17.37 6.47
C GLY A 581 -5.12 17.65 6.64
N GLY A 582 -5.92 16.64 6.98
CA GLY A 582 -7.37 16.76 7.10
C GLY A 582 -8.12 16.72 5.76
N PRO A 583 -9.45 16.89 5.76
CA PRO A 583 -10.29 16.72 4.56
C PRO A 583 -9.97 17.67 3.41
N SER A 584 -9.44 18.86 3.69
CA SER A 584 -9.07 19.84 2.66
C SER A 584 -7.73 19.53 1.97
N ALA A 585 -7.03 18.49 2.40
CA ALA A 585 -5.70 18.11 1.90
C ALA A 585 -5.69 16.75 1.18
N VAL A 586 -6.88 16.24 0.86
CA VAL A 586 -7.12 15.03 0.06
C VAL A 586 -8.01 15.40 -1.13
N GLY A 587 -7.90 14.66 -2.22
CA GLY A 587 -8.54 15.01 -3.50
C GLY A 587 -10.04 14.82 -3.54
N ASN A 588 -10.62 14.71 -4.74
CA ASN A 588 -11.93 14.10 -4.92
C ASN A 588 -11.77 12.61 -5.20
N VAL A 589 -12.82 11.81 -4.98
CA VAL A 589 -12.77 10.37 -5.24
C VAL A 589 -13.15 10.11 -6.69
N ASP A 590 -12.16 9.89 -7.53
CA ASP A 590 -12.34 9.90 -8.99
C ASP A 590 -12.63 8.51 -9.59
N MET A 591 -12.66 7.46 -8.76
CA MET A 591 -12.85 6.07 -9.19
C MET A 591 -14.20 5.48 -8.78
N GLU A 592 -14.81 4.64 -9.62
CA GLU A 592 -16.10 3.97 -9.31
C GLU A 592 -16.01 2.92 -8.19
N TYR A 593 -14.82 2.31 -8.06
CA TYR A 593 -14.50 1.31 -7.05
C TYR A 593 -13.26 1.76 -6.25
N PRO A 594 -13.37 2.86 -5.50
CA PRO A 594 -12.23 3.55 -4.89
C PRO A 594 -11.74 2.89 -3.59
N THR A 595 -12.55 2.02 -3.00
CA THR A 595 -12.40 1.57 -1.62
C THR A 595 -12.42 0.06 -1.49
N ASN A 596 -11.42 -0.49 -0.82
CA ASN A 596 -11.35 -1.90 -0.41
C ASN A 596 -11.12 -2.02 1.08
N VAL A 597 -11.71 -3.04 1.70
CA VAL A 597 -11.77 -3.21 3.15
C VAL A 597 -11.30 -4.59 3.56
N LEU A 598 -10.33 -4.63 4.47
CA LEU A 598 -9.89 -5.84 5.15
C LEU A 598 -10.44 -5.85 6.59
N LEU A 599 -11.21 -6.87 6.94
CA LEU A 599 -11.47 -7.22 8.34
C LEU A 599 -10.35 -8.15 8.82
N ARG A 600 -9.55 -7.66 9.75
CA ARG A 600 -8.46 -8.42 10.36
C ARG A 600 -8.97 -9.36 11.43
N SER A 601 -8.19 -10.39 11.70
CA SER A 601 -8.43 -11.41 12.73
C SER A 601 -8.63 -10.86 14.14
N ASN A 602 -8.09 -9.67 14.45
CA ASN A 602 -8.25 -8.97 15.72
C ASN A 602 -9.50 -8.07 15.79
N GLY A 603 -10.34 -8.03 14.75
CA GLY A 603 -11.52 -7.18 14.66
C GLY A 603 -11.28 -5.76 14.14
N GLU A 604 -10.02 -5.40 13.84
CA GLU A 604 -9.68 -4.13 13.18
C GLU A 604 -10.09 -4.18 11.70
N TYR A 605 -10.73 -3.12 11.23
CA TYR A 605 -10.97 -2.86 9.83
C TYR A 605 -9.84 -1.99 9.30
N VAL A 606 -9.20 -2.43 8.22
CA VAL A 606 -8.27 -1.61 7.44
C VAL A 606 -8.94 -1.25 6.13
N ILE A 607 -9.12 0.05 5.89
CA ILE A 607 -9.83 0.58 4.74
C ILE A 607 -8.83 1.34 3.88
N LEU A 608 -8.67 0.93 2.63
CA LEU A 608 -7.90 1.65 1.63
C LEU A 608 -8.84 2.48 0.78
N CYS A 609 -8.50 3.74 0.56
CA CYS A 609 -9.24 4.65 -0.32
C CYS A 609 -8.25 5.39 -1.20
N GLU A 610 -8.55 5.48 -2.49
CA GLU A 610 -7.82 6.31 -3.45
C GLU A 610 -7.65 7.76 -2.94
N ASP A 611 -6.53 8.43 -3.26
CA ASP A 611 -6.27 9.87 -3.06
C ASP A 611 -5.29 10.39 -4.13
N ASN A 612 -5.84 10.83 -5.26
CA ASN A 612 -5.08 11.41 -6.36
C ASN A 612 -4.44 12.77 -6.07
N TYR A 613 -4.90 13.54 -5.09
CA TYR A 613 -4.38 14.91 -4.88
C TYR A 613 -3.02 14.94 -4.20
N ALA A 614 -2.78 14.01 -3.28
CA ALA A 614 -1.49 13.85 -2.61
C ALA A 614 -0.73 12.59 -3.07
N ILE A 615 -1.10 12.02 -4.23
CA ILE A 615 -0.42 10.90 -4.90
C ILE A 615 -0.21 9.71 -3.94
N LYS A 616 -1.28 9.27 -3.29
CA LYS A 616 -1.22 8.18 -2.30
C LYS A 616 -2.52 7.38 -2.26
N THR A 617 -2.52 6.28 -1.52
CA THR A 617 -3.76 5.62 -1.09
C THR A 617 -3.91 5.84 0.41
N LEU A 618 -5.02 6.45 0.84
CA LEU A 618 -5.35 6.61 2.25
C LEU A 618 -5.58 5.24 2.89
N MET A 619 -5.11 5.10 4.13
CA MET A 619 -5.33 3.91 4.94
C MET A 619 -5.97 4.31 6.27
N TYR A 620 -7.22 3.95 6.46
CA TYR A 620 -7.88 4.03 7.76
C TYR A 620 -7.72 2.71 8.48
N ARG A 621 -7.39 2.78 9.77
CA ARG A 621 -7.42 1.62 10.67
C ARG A 621 -8.46 1.91 11.72
N TRP A 622 -9.58 1.21 11.65
CA TRP A 622 -10.72 1.42 12.53
C TRP A 622 -10.99 0.18 13.35
N LEU A 623 -11.02 0.35 14.65
CA LEU A 623 -11.55 -0.63 15.57
C LEU A 623 -12.91 -0.11 16.06
N PRO A 624 -14.03 -0.68 15.58
CA PRO A 624 -15.36 -0.33 16.09
C PRO A 624 -15.38 -0.48 17.60
N GLY A 625 -16.14 0.38 18.29
CA GLY A 625 -16.21 0.47 19.76
C GLY A 625 -16.71 -0.79 20.46
N GLY A 626 -15.90 -1.85 20.39
CA GLY A 626 -15.74 -2.99 21.26
C GLY A 626 -14.26 -2.99 21.62
N SER A 627 -13.93 -2.10 22.56
CA SER A 627 -12.65 -1.92 23.23
C SER A 627 -11.44 -1.39 22.46
N SER A 628 -10.92 -0.27 22.96
CA SER A 628 -9.54 0.24 22.75
C SER A 628 -8.46 -0.68 23.35
N THR A 629 -8.73 -1.97 23.49
CA THR A 629 -7.83 -3.03 23.96
C THR A 629 -8.40 -4.38 23.50
N PRO A 630 -7.72 -5.16 22.63
CA PRO A 630 -8.16 -6.49 22.26
C PRO A 630 -8.60 -7.30 23.49
N GLY A 631 -9.79 -7.93 23.40
CA GLY A 631 -10.37 -8.66 24.52
C GLY A 631 -11.07 -7.77 25.55
N SER A 632 -11.89 -6.80 25.14
CA SER A 632 -12.80 -6.13 26.06
C SER A 632 -14.13 -5.77 25.40
N TYR A 633 -15.22 -5.89 26.17
CA TYR A 633 -16.58 -5.97 25.66
C TYR A 633 -17.51 -5.25 26.63
N GLU A 634 -18.09 -4.12 26.17
CA GLU A 634 -19.07 -3.35 26.94
C GLU A 634 -20.38 -4.14 27.07
N ALA A 635 -21.04 -4.04 28.22
CA ALA A 635 -22.28 -4.76 28.51
C ALA A 635 -23.47 -4.20 27.74
N GLU A 636 -23.54 -2.88 27.63
CA GLU A 636 -24.58 -2.15 26.92
C GLU A 636 -24.46 -2.19 25.39
N ALA A 637 -23.44 -2.88 24.86
CA ALA A 637 -23.20 -2.92 23.42
C ALA A 637 -24.45 -3.43 22.68
N SER A 638 -24.84 -2.75 21.60
CA SER A 638 -26.06 -3.08 20.84
C SER A 638 -26.04 -4.48 20.21
N ALA A 639 -24.85 -5.08 20.09
CA ALA A 639 -24.66 -6.45 19.62
C ALA A 639 -25.00 -7.50 20.69
N ASN A 640 -25.09 -7.13 21.97
CA ASN A 640 -25.40 -8.03 23.08
C ASN A 640 -26.90 -8.33 23.16
N THR A 641 -27.26 -9.43 23.82
CA THR A 641 -28.66 -9.83 23.99
C THR A 641 -29.10 -9.62 25.43
N ILE A 642 -29.84 -8.54 25.66
CA ILE A 642 -30.43 -8.20 26.95
C ILE A 642 -31.89 -8.70 26.98
N GLY A 643 -32.27 -9.39 28.05
CA GLY A 643 -33.58 -10.02 28.14
C GLY A 643 -34.16 -10.11 29.55
N ASN A 644 -35.41 -10.60 29.63
CA ASN A 644 -36.13 -10.84 30.88
C ASN A 644 -36.23 -9.63 31.82
N GLY A 645 -36.35 -8.42 31.24
CA GLY A 645 -36.53 -7.18 31.99
C GLY A 645 -35.25 -6.51 32.47
N ALA A 646 -34.07 -7.07 32.16
CA ALA A 646 -32.83 -6.30 32.19
C ALA A 646 -32.87 -5.19 31.13
N PHE A 647 -32.19 -4.08 31.38
CA PHE A 647 -32.16 -2.93 30.46
C PHE A 647 -30.89 -2.09 30.62
N VAL A 648 -30.56 -1.34 29.57
CA VAL A 648 -29.45 -0.38 29.57
C VAL A 648 -29.85 0.90 30.30
N ASP A 649 -29.02 1.35 31.23
CA ASP A 649 -29.21 2.61 31.96
C ASP A 649 -27.93 3.44 31.98
N THR A 650 -28.08 4.74 32.19
CA THR A 650 -26.96 5.68 32.27
C THR A 650 -26.23 5.59 33.60
N ASN A 651 -24.90 5.50 33.56
CA ASN A 651 -24.04 5.61 34.73
C ASN A 651 -22.75 6.33 34.32
N SER A 652 -22.61 7.60 34.72
CA SER A 652 -21.45 8.43 34.33
C SER A 652 -20.10 7.94 34.86
N SER A 653 -20.09 7.01 35.80
CA SER A 653 -18.86 6.41 36.35
C SER A 653 -18.47 5.08 35.67
N ALA A 654 -19.32 4.57 34.78
CA ALA A 654 -19.08 3.33 34.02
C ALA A 654 -18.26 3.58 32.75
N SER A 655 -17.65 2.53 32.22
CA SER A 655 -17.14 2.56 30.84
C SER A 655 -18.31 2.82 29.89
N GLY A 656 -18.07 3.54 28.78
CA GLY A 656 -19.14 3.91 27.85
C GLY A 656 -20.24 4.84 28.43
N GLY A 657 -20.21 5.16 29.73
CA GLY A 657 -21.21 5.96 30.44
C GLY A 657 -22.53 5.23 30.71
N GLN A 658 -22.58 3.91 30.52
CA GLN A 658 -23.79 3.10 30.61
C GLN A 658 -23.51 1.76 31.31
N VAL A 659 -24.57 1.09 31.78
CA VAL A 659 -24.52 -0.23 32.40
C VAL A 659 -25.78 -1.01 32.04
N VAL A 660 -25.73 -2.34 32.12
CA VAL A 660 -26.93 -3.18 32.10
C VAL A 660 -27.40 -3.45 33.53
N ARG A 661 -28.63 -3.01 33.83
CA ARG A 661 -29.28 -3.14 35.15
C ARG A 661 -30.35 -4.23 35.13
N TYR A 662 -30.89 -4.54 36.32
CA TYR A 662 -31.97 -5.51 36.51
C TYR A 662 -31.60 -6.95 36.08
N ILE A 663 -30.32 -7.30 36.19
CA ILE A 663 -29.84 -8.66 35.99
C ILE A 663 -30.23 -9.53 37.21
N GLY A 664 -30.72 -10.74 36.95
CA GLY A 664 -31.19 -11.73 37.92
C GLY A 664 -32.61 -11.50 38.42
N GLY A 665 -32.86 -11.87 39.68
CA GLY A 665 -34.14 -11.70 40.37
C GLY A 665 -35.19 -12.74 39.99
N GLY A 666 -36.45 -12.49 40.37
CA GLY A 666 -37.56 -13.43 40.16
C GLY A 666 -37.93 -13.66 38.68
N GLY A 667 -37.56 -12.73 37.79
CA GLY A 667 -37.71 -12.87 36.34
C GLY A 667 -36.47 -13.42 35.63
N ASP A 668 -35.35 -13.59 36.35
CA ASP A 668 -34.03 -13.92 35.80
C ASP A 668 -33.63 -13.03 34.61
N GLY A 669 -33.61 -11.70 34.85
CA GLY A 669 -33.08 -10.72 33.91
C GLY A 669 -31.64 -11.08 33.51
N TYR A 670 -31.25 -10.85 32.26
CA TYR A 670 -29.92 -11.25 31.82
C TYR A 670 -29.34 -10.32 30.77
N ASP A 671 -28.02 -10.38 30.67
CA ASP A 671 -27.24 -9.86 29.56
C ASP A 671 -26.39 -10.98 28.97
N THR A 672 -26.34 -11.10 27.65
CA THR A 672 -25.46 -12.04 26.95
C THR A 672 -24.51 -11.25 26.08
N ILE A 673 -23.24 -11.25 26.48
CA ILE A 673 -22.15 -10.67 25.71
C ILE A 673 -21.89 -11.57 24.51
N ASN A 674 -22.15 -11.05 23.32
CA ASN A 674 -22.04 -11.79 22.07
C ASN A 674 -20.69 -11.53 21.40
N ASN A 675 -20.26 -12.47 20.57
CA ASN A 675 -19.04 -12.36 19.75
C ASN A 675 -17.77 -12.10 20.57
N VAL A 676 -17.63 -12.78 21.72
CA VAL A 676 -16.35 -12.85 22.44
C VAL A 676 -15.41 -13.73 21.63
N THR A 677 -14.50 -13.13 20.86
CA THR A 677 -13.65 -13.81 19.88
C THR A 677 -12.29 -14.22 20.44
N GLU A 678 -11.93 -15.49 20.27
CA GLU A 678 -10.63 -16.02 20.65
C GLU A 678 -9.95 -16.70 19.45
N SER A 679 -8.63 -16.53 19.31
CA SER A 679 -7.87 -17.11 18.20
C SER A 679 -7.67 -18.63 18.34
N ALA A 680 -7.76 -19.16 19.56
CA ALA A 680 -7.65 -20.59 19.87
C ALA A 680 -8.58 -20.96 21.03
N ALA A 681 -9.00 -22.22 21.07
CA ALA A 681 -9.79 -22.73 22.19
C ALA A 681 -8.91 -22.86 23.44
N GLY A 682 -9.41 -22.48 24.61
CA GLY A 682 -8.65 -22.53 25.85
C GLY A 682 -9.30 -21.83 27.03
N ALA A 683 -8.67 -21.97 28.19
CA ALA A 683 -9.06 -21.24 29.39
C ALA A 683 -8.49 -19.82 29.35
N GLN A 684 -9.37 -18.82 29.37
CA GLN A 684 -9.01 -17.41 29.42
C GLN A 684 -9.34 -16.80 30.78
N THR A 685 -8.65 -15.72 31.12
CA THR A 685 -8.97 -14.92 32.31
C THR A 685 -9.92 -13.81 31.90
N MET A 686 -11.16 -13.89 32.40
CA MET A 686 -12.15 -12.84 32.24
C MET A 686 -12.19 -11.95 33.49
N THR A 687 -12.02 -10.65 33.31
CA THR A 687 -12.30 -9.64 34.34
C THR A 687 -13.66 -9.02 34.06
N VAL A 688 -14.50 -8.91 35.06
CA VAL A 688 -15.84 -8.35 34.98
C VAL A 688 -15.88 -7.08 35.81
N TYR A 689 -16.26 -5.97 35.19
CA TYR A 689 -16.46 -4.67 35.80
C TYR A 689 -17.94 -4.47 36.09
N TYR A 690 -18.26 -4.03 37.31
CA TYR A 690 -19.64 -3.96 37.76
C TYR A 690 -19.84 -2.97 38.92
N PHE A 691 -21.10 -2.59 39.13
CA PHE A 691 -21.53 -1.72 40.22
C PHE A 691 -22.51 -2.46 41.15
N THR A 692 -22.24 -2.51 42.46
CA THR A 692 -23.11 -3.18 43.45
C THR A 692 -22.78 -2.80 44.90
N GLY A 693 -23.54 -3.36 45.85
CA GLY A 693 -23.31 -3.39 47.29
C GLY A 693 -23.34 -4.81 47.90
N GLY A 694 -22.89 -5.84 47.19
CA GLY A 694 -22.71 -7.23 47.70
C GLY A 694 -23.61 -8.30 47.08
N ARG A 695 -23.56 -8.46 45.75
CA ARG A 695 -24.36 -9.44 44.98
C ARG A 695 -23.46 -10.15 43.97
N ASP A 696 -23.77 -11.40 43.61
CA ASP A 696 -22.97 -12.21 42.69
C ASP A 696 -23.66 -12.39 41.32
N PHE A 697 -22.88 -12.74 40.30
CA PHE A 697 -23.39 -13.21 39.00
C PHE A 697 -23.36 -14.74 38.92
N LYS A 698 -24.34 -15.31 38.22
CA LYS A 698 -24.20 -16.58 37.51
C LYS A 698 -23.75 -16.30 36.09
N VAL A 699 -22.75 -17.04 35.64
CA VAL A 699 -22.09 -16.87 34.35
C VAL A 699 -22.16 -18.19 33.58
N SER A 700 -22.79 -18.17 32.41
CA SER A 700 -22.86 -19.32 31.49
C SER A 700 -22.10 -19.00 30.21
N VAL A 701 -21.13 -19.84 29.86
CA VAL A 701 -20.30 -19.68 28.66
C VAL A 701 -20.78 -20.67 27.61
N ASN A 702 -21.10 -20.19 26.40
CA ASN A 702 -21.58 -20.98 25.27
C ASN A 702 -22.76 -21.92 25.61
N GLY A 703 -23.65 -21.48 26.50
CA GLY A 703 -24.79 -22.29 26.98
C GLY A 703 -24.41 -23.44 27.92
N GLY A 704 -23.17 -23.44 28.43
CA GLY A 704 -22.70 -24.40 29.44
C GLY A 704 -23.30 -24.17 30.83
N ALA A 705 -22.88 -25.00 31.79
CA ALA A 705 -23.35 -24.91 33.17
C ALA A 705 -22.93 -23.60 33.86
N ASP A 706 -23.82 -23.07 34.71
CA ASP A 706 -23.59 -21.82 35.43
C ASP A 706 -22.40 -21.91 36.39
N GLN A 707 -21.49 -20.95 36.26
CA GLN A 707 -20.40 -20.69 37.19
C GLN A 707 -20.76 -19.46 38.04
N THR A 708 -20.31 -19.44 39.30
CA THR A 708 -20.58 -18.28 40.19
C THR A 708 -19.39 -17.35 40.18
N LEU A 709 -19.60 -16.10 39.79
CA LEU A 709 -18.63 -15.02 39.95
C LEU A 709 -18.96 -14.26 41.24
N THR A 710 -18.12 -14.44 42.26
CA THR A 710 -18.27 -13.72 43.52
C THR A 710 -17.72 -12.31 43.41
N CYS A 711 -18.56 -11.34 43.78
CA CYS A 711 -18.29 -9.93 43.56
C CYS A 711 -18.10 -9.20 44.90
N PRO A 712 -16.89 -8.65 45.19
CA PRO A 712 -16.65 -7.81 46.35
C PRO A 712 -17.69 -6.70 46.58
N ILE A 713 -18.05 -6.48 47.86
CA ILE A 713 -19.02 -5.47 48.32
C ILE A 713 -18.64 -4.04 47.91
N SER A 714 -17.34 -3.77 47.73
CA SER A 714 -16.81 -2.46 47.34
C SER A 714 -17.13 -2.04 45.91
N GLY A 715 -17.68 -2.95 45.09
CA GLY A 715 -17.80 -2.75 43.64
C GLY A 715 -16.44 -2.75 42.94
N GLY A 716 -16.44 -2.41 41.64
CA GLY A 716 -15.23 -2.31 40.83
C GLY A 716 -15.13 -3.46 39.86
N SER A 717 -14.33 -4.49 40.18
CA SER A 717 -14.17 -5.65 39.30
C SER A 717 -13.93 -6.97 40.05
N ALA A 718 -14.20 -8.08 39.38
CA ALA A 718 -13.92 -9.44 39.83
C ALA A 718 -13.40 -10.26 38.64
N THR A 719 -12.62 -11.32 38.90
CA THR A 719 -12.03 -12.15 37.85
C THR A 719 -12.50 -13.60 37.97
N MET A 720 -12.59 -14.28 36.84
CA MET A 720 -12.82 -15.72 36.76
C MET A 720 -12.18 -16.33 35.51
N SER A 721 -11.91 -17.63 35.56
CA SER A 721 -11.48 -18.38 34.38
C SER A 721 -12.69 -18.85 33.58
N VAL A 722 -12.68 -18.62 32.27
CA VAL A 722 -13.72 -19.07 31.33
C VAL A 722 -13.10 -19.92 30.22
N ALA A 723 -13.74 -21.03 29.86
CA ALA A 723 -13.30 -21.86 28.74
C ALA A 723 -13.98 -21.40 27.45
N LEU A 724 -13.20 -20.86 26.52
CA LEU A 724 -13.67 -20.33 25.25
C LEU A 724 -13.24 -21.24 24.09
N ASN A 725 -14.07 -21.33 23.07
CA ASN A 725 -13.77 -21.97 21.79
C ASN A 725 -12.96 -21.01 20.91
N ALA A 726 -12.23 -21.56 19.93
CA ALA A 726 -11.70 -20.75 18.84
C ALA A 726 -12.86 -20.13 18.03
N GLY A 727 -12.72 -18.86 17.64
CA GLY A 727 -13.78 -18.08 17.00
C GLY A 727 -14.70 -17.40 18.01
N ALA A 728 -15.96 -17.16 17.62
CA ALA A 728 -16.93 -16.42 18.42
C ALA A 728 -17.51 -17.27 19.56
N ASN A 729 -17.64 -16.65 20.73
CA ASN A 729 -18.23 -17.22 21.94
C ASN A 729 -19.35 -16.31 22.48
N THR A 730 -20.21 -16.88 23.32
CA THR A 730 -21.22 -16.14 24.09
C THR A 730 -20.99 -16.31 25.59
N ILE A 731 -21.16 -15.22 26.36
CA ILE A 731 -21.05 -15.24 27.82
C ILE A 731 -22.28 -14.56 28.40
N LYS A 732 -23.13 -15.34 29.08
CA LYS A 732 -24.38 -14.87 29.69
C LYS A 732 -24.18 -14.58 31.18
N PHE A 733 -24.56 -13.38 31.61
CA PHE A 733 -24.66 -12.92 32.99
C PHE A 733 -26.13 -12.89 33.43
N HIS A 734 -26.45 -13.60 34.50
CA HIS A 734 -27.80 -13.68 35.09
C HIS A 734 -27.71 -14.08 36.57
N ASN A 735 -28.83 -14.25 37.27
CA ASN A 735 -28.83 -14.79 38.64
C ASN A 735 -30.27 -15.21 39.03
N PRO A 736 -30.69 -16.45 38.74
CA PRO A 736 -32.08 -16.84 38.91
C PRO A 736 -32.48 -16.85 40.39
N GLY A 737 -33.50 -16.07 40.75
CA GLY A 737 -34.03 -16.00 42.12
C GLY A 737 -33.32 -15.01 43.05
N ALA A 738 -32.27 -14.31 42.60
CA ALA A 738 -31.60 -13.26 43.37
C ALA A 738 -31.08 -12.15 42.44
N ASN A 739 -31.07 -10.89 42.87
CA ASN A 739 -30.55 -9.81 42.02
C ASN A 739 -29.03 -9.93 41.87
N ALA A 740 -28.50 -9.68 40.67
CA ALA A 740 -27.08 -9.56 40.39
C ALA A 740 -26.62 -8.08 40.48
N PRO A 741 -25.30 -7.80 40.36
CA PRO A 741 -24.77 -6.45 40.11
C PRO A 741 -25.26 -5.82 38.80
N ASP A 742 -25.08 -4.51 38.67
CA ASP A 742 -25.19 -3.83 37.37
C ASP A 742 -23.88 -4.08 36.59
N LEU A 743 -23.98 -4.61 35.37
CA LEU A 743 -22.83 -4.99 34.55
C LEU A 743 -22.36 -3.79 33.70
N ASP A 744 -21.07 -3.50 33.75
CA ASP A 744 -20.43 -2.41 32.97
C ASP A 744 -19.73 -3.00 31.75
N ARG A 745 -18.76 -3.88 31.99
CA ARG A 745 -17.87 -4.40 30.95
C ARG A 745 -17.27 -5.73 31.35
N ILE A 746 -16.83 -6.51 30.36
CA ILE A 746 -15.84 -7.57 30.58
C ILE A 746 -14.54 -7.29 29.82
N THR A 747 -13.40 -7.71 30.36
CA THR A 747 -12.18 -7.94 29.59
C THR A 747 -11.89 -9.43 29.58
N VAL A 748 -11.44 -9.96 28.44
CA VAL A 748 -10.93 -11.32 28.27
C VAL A 748 -9.49 -11.19 27.83
N THR A 749 -8.58 -11.53 28.73
CA THR A 749 -7.16 -11.56 28.37
C THR A 749 -6.80 -12.96 27.95
N SER A 750 -6.35 -13.10 26.70
CA SER A 750 -5.71 -14.33 26.26
C SER A 750 -4.46 -14.51 27.11
N THR A 751 -4.36 -15.63 27.81
CA THR A 751 -3.06 -15.99 28.38
C THR A 751 -2.21 -16.38 27.18
N PRO A 752 -1.17 -15.62 26.78
CA PRO A 752 -0.38 -16.00 25.62
C PRO A 752 0.14 -17.42 25.85
N PRO A 753 0.17 -18.30 24.84
CA PRO A 753 0.89 -19.55 24.99
C PRO A 753 2.31 -19.18 25.40
N ALA A 754 2.72 -19.66 26.58
CA ALA A 754 4.05 -19.38 27.07
C ALA A 754 5.04 -19.88 26.01
N PRO A 755 5.95 -19.03 25.51
CA PRO A 755 6.87 -19.44 24.48
C PRO A 755 7.70 -20.60 25.01
N THR A 756 7.84 -21.65 24.22
CA THR A 756 8.56 -22.84 24.68
C THR A 756 10.05 -22.51 24.69
N SER A 757 10.68 -22.58 25.86
CA SER A 757 12.10 -22.25 26.03
C SER A 757 12.97 -23.49 25.97
N TYR A 758 14.11 -23.36 25.29
CA TYR A 758 15.13 -24.39 25.16
C TYR A 758 16.49 -23.78 25.52
N GLU A 759 17.13 -24.30 26.56
CA GLU A 759 18.49 -23.87 26.95
C GLU A 759 19.50 -24.31 25.89
N GLY A 760 20.42 -23.44 25.51
CA GLY A 760 21.43 -23.70 24.48
C GLY A 760 22.46 -24.73 24.92
N GLU A 761 22.79 -24.74 26.21
CA GLU A 761 23.72 -25.65 26.86
C GLU A 761 23.09 -26.98 27.33
N ALA A 762 21.80 -27.20 27.07
CA ALA A 762 21.11 -28.41 27.51
C ALA A 762 21.88 -29.67 27.06
N THR A 763 21.98 -30.68 27.93
CA THR A 763 22.75 -31.91 27.64
C THR A 763 22.21 -32.72 26.47
N ALA A 764 20.96 -32.45 26.06
CA ALA A 764 20.34 -33.06 24.88
C ALA A 764 20.74 -32.37 23.56
N ASN A 765 21.33 -31.18 23.60
CA ASN A 765 21.80 -30.44 22.43
C ASN A 765 23.13 -30.99 21.93
N THR A 766 23.39 -30.78 20.63
CA THR A 766 24.65 -31.21 20.02
C THR A 766 25.59 -30.01 19.92
N ILE A 767 26.70 -30.06 20.66
CA ILE A 767 27.75 -29.03 20.62
C ILE A 767 28.99 -29.64 19.97
N GLY A 768 29.53 -28.98 18.94
CA GLY A 768 30.58 -29.55 18.11
C GLY A 768 31.61 -28.55 17.61
N ASN A 769 32.64 -29.06 16.94
CA ASN A 769 33.69 -28.29 16.28
C ASN A 769 34.44 -27.29 17.20
N GLY A 770 34.61 -27.66 18.46
CA GLY A 770 35.36 -26.87 19.45
C GLY A 770 34.51 -25.88 20.24
N ALA A 771 33.21 -25.74 19.93
CA ALA A 771 32.27 -25.08 20.84
C ALA A 771 32.15 -25.87 22.16
N PHE A 772 31.93 -25.18 23.27
CA PHE A 772 31.83 -25.80 24.59
C PHE A 772 30.92 -25.00 25.54
N VAL A 773 30.42 -25.68 26.57
CA VAL A 773 29.59 -25.05 27.63
C VAL A 773 30.49 -24.39 28.67
N ASP A 774 30.20 -23.15 29.02
CA ASP A 774 30.91 -22.38 30.04
C ASP A 774 29.94 -21.73 31.03
N THR A 775 30.44 -21.32 32.20
CA THR A 775 29.65 -20.63 33.22
C THR A 775 29.50 -19.16 32.91
N ASN A 776 28.26 -18.65 33.00
CA ASN A 776 27.95 -17.23 32.92
C ASN A 776 26.80 -16.93 33.89
N ALA A 777 27.09 -16.24 34.99
CA ALA A 777 26.11 -15.98 36.05
C ALA A 777 24.93 -15.10 35.60
N SER A 778 25.05 -14.40 34.47
CA SER A 778 23.99 -13.57 33.90
C SER A 778 23.10 -14.29 32.88
N ALA A 779 23.44 -15.53 32.52
CA ALA A 779 22.70 -16.33 31.54
C ALA A 779 21.57 -17.14 32.20
N SER A 780 20.57 -17.55 31.41
CA SER A 780 19.58 -18.55 31.83
C SER A 780 20.32 -19.84 32.21
N GLY A 781 19.88 -20.51 33.28
CA GLY A 781 20.59 -21.70 33.77
C GLY A 781 22.02 -21.47 34.29
N GLY A 782 22.55 -20.24 34.25
CA GLY A 782 23.90 -19.87 34.68
C GLY A 782 25.02 -20.29 33.72
N LYS A 783 24.70 -20.64 32.47
CA LYS A 783 25.65 -21.18 31.49
C LYS A 783 25.35 -20.68 30.07
N VAL A 784 26.33 -20.80 29.19
CA VAL A 784 26.21 -20.49 27.75
C VAL A 784 27.02 -21.47 26.92
N VAL A 785 26.72 -21.59 25.63
CA VAL A 785 27.60 -22.25 24.67
C VAL A 785 28.52 -21.22 24.03
N ARG A 786 29.83 -21.37 24.25
CA ARG A 786 30.89 -20.49 23.74
C ARG A 786 31.60 -21.11 22.54
N TYR A 787 32.43 -20.28 21.88
CA TYR A 787 33.31 -20.70 20.78
C TYR A 787 32.55 -21.17 19.53
N ILE A 788 31.38 -20.58 19.29
CA ILE A 788 30.57 -20.80 18.08
C ILE A 788 31.17 -20.00 16.91
N GLY A 789 31.20 -20.60 15.72
CA GLY A 789 31.77 -20.07 14.49
C GLY A 789 33.29 -20.22 14.40
N GLY A 790 33.93 -19.26 13.73
CA GLY A 790 35.37 -19.16 13.57
C GLY A 790 35.93 -20.10 12.50
N GLY A 791 37.26 -20.27 12.48
CA GLY A 791 37.96 -21.07 11.46
C GLY A 791 37.67 -22.57 11.52
N THR A 792 37.21 -23.08 12.67
CA THR A 792 36.76 -24.48 12.85
C THR A 792 35.26 -24.64 12.66
N ASP A 793 34.51 -23.54 12.49
CA ASP A 793 33.05 -23.50 12.50
C ASP A 793 32.43 -24.26 13.68
N GLY A 794 32.78 -23.84 14.90
CA GLY A 794 32.15 -24.30 16.13
C GLY A 794 30.64 -24.11 16.08
N TYR A 795 29.85 -25.04 16.63
CA TYR A 795 28.40 -24.95 16.52
C TYR A 795 27.65 -25.51 17.72
N ALA A 796 26.41 -25.04 17.87
CA ALA A 796 25.39 -25.59 18.77
C ALA A 796 24.14 -25.96 17.96
N ILE A 797 23.61 -27.17 18.11
CA ILE A 797 22.32 -27.58 17.56
C ILE A 797 21.36 -27.79 18.72
N VAL A 798 20.32 -26.96 18.78
CA VAL A 798 19.20 -27.16 19.70
C VAL A 798 18.31 -28.24 19.13
N ASN A 799 18.23 -29.37 19.84
CA ASN A 799 17.56 -30.57 19.37
C ASN A 799 16.12 -30.64 19.88
N SER A 800 15.30 -31.49 19.23
CA SER A 800 13.97 -31.89 19.72
C SER A 800 13.00 -30.74 19.96
N ILE A 801 13.10 -29.67 19.17
CA ILE A 801 12.16 -28.55 19.20
C ILE A 801 10.83 -29.04 18.67
N THR A 802 9.86 -29.24 19.54
CA THR A 802 8.54 -29.79 19.17
C THR A 802 7.61 -28.63 18.83
N SER A 803 7.09 -28.61 17.59
CA SER A 803 6.23 -27.53 17.10
C SER A 803 5.16 -28.02 16.13
N THR A 804 4.22 -27.15 15.77
CA THR A 804 3.30 -27.34 14.63
C THR A 804 3.98 -26.93 13.32
N ALA A 805 3.52 -27.47 12.19
CA ALA A 805 4.05 -27.06 10.89
C ALA A 805 3.69 -25.60 10.59
N GLY A 806 4.65 -24.77 10.20
CA GLY A 806 4.38 -23.39 9.84
C GLY A 806 5.52 -22.43 10.15
N SER A 807 5.20 -21.14 10.06
CA SER A 807 6.10 -20.04 10.39
C SER A 807 6.02 -19.73 11.87
N HIS A 808 7.16 -19.71 12.55
CA HIS A 808 7.29 -19.44 13.99
C HIS A 808 8.27 -18.31 14.24
N THR A 809 8.08 -17.59 15.34
CA THR A 809 9.06 -16.60 15.81
C THR A 809 10.11 -17.30 16.66
N LEU A 810 11.35 -17.30 16.20
CA LEU A 810 12.51 -17.70 16.98
C LEU A 810 13.11 -16.47 17.65
N THR A 811 13.15 -16.45 18.98
CA THR A 811 13.93 -15.49 19.75
C THR A 811 15.17 -16.17 20.30
N VAL A 812 16.34 -15.60 20.05
CA VAL A 812 17.63 -16.10 20.51
C VAL A 812 18.20 -15.14 21.53
N TYR A 813 18.55 -15.64 22.71
CA TYR A 813 19.22 -14.90 23.76
C TYR A 813 20.72 -15.20 23.70
N TYR A 814 21.54 -14.16 23.76
CA TYR A 814 22.97 -14.28 23.51
C TYR A 814 23.82 -13.26 24.27
N PHE A 815 25.12 -13.53 24.32
CA PHE A 815 26.18 -12.62 24.76
C PHE A 815 27.17 -12.41 23.61
N THR A 816 27.51 -11.17 23.29
CA THR A 816 28.33 -10.86 22.11
C THR A 816 29.20 -9.60 22.27
N GLY A 817 30.01 -9.31 21.26
CA GLY A 817 30.73 -8.04 21.09
C GLY A 817 30.54 -7.48 19.69
N GLY A 818 29.32 -7.57 19.13
CA GLY A 818 28.98 -7.17 17.76
C GLY A 818 29.26 -8.25 16.70
N ARG A 819 28.73 -9.46 16.89
CA ARG A 819 28.90 -10.63 16.00
C ARG A 819 27.54 -11.24 15.69
N ASP A 820 27.39 -11.91 14.55
CA ASP A 820 26.13 -12.52 14.12
C ASP A 820 26.16 -14.05 14.16
N PHE A 821 24.98 -14.68 14.22
CA PHE A 821 24.82 -16.11 13.96
C PHE A 821 24.45 -16.36 12.49
N LYS A 822 24.92 -17.49 11.95
CA LYS A 822 24.23 -18.24 10.91
C LYS A 822 23.32 -19.27 11.56
N VAL A 823 22.07 -19.30 11.13
CA VAL A 823 21.01 -20.14 11.68
C VAL A 823 20.49 -21.05 10.58
N SER A 824 20.58 -22.37 10.78
CA SER A 824 20.05 -23.39 9.86
C SER A 824 18.99 -24.22 10.55
N VAL A 825 17.80 -24.27 9.96
CA VAL A 825 16.65 -25.01 10.48
C VAL A 825 16.53 -26.32 9.72
N ASN A 826 16.51 -27.44 10.43
CA ASN A 826 16.40 -28.79 9.86
C ASN A 826 17.40 -29.10 8.72
N GLY A 827 18.61 -28.54 8.80
CA GLY A 827 19.64 -28.69 7.76
C GLY A 827 19.39 -27.88 6.48
N GLY A 828 18.45 -26.94 6.50
CA GLY A 828 18.19 -25.99 5.43
C GLY A 828 19.29 -24.93 5.26
N ALA A 829 19.09 -24.02 4.31
CA ALA A 829 20.04 -22.95 4.02
C ALA A 829 20.23 -22.00 5.22
N ASP A 830 21.45 -21.49 5.38
CA ASP A 830 21.81 -20.58 6.47
C ASP A 830 21.11 -19.23 6.32
N GLN A 831 20.48 -18.78 7.40
CA GLN A 831 19.93 -17.43 7.55
C GLN A 831 20.80 -16.64 8.53
N THR A 832 20.95 -15.33 8.31
CA THR A 832 21.77 -14.49 9.20
C THR A 832 20.90 -13.88 10.28
N LEU A 833 21.24 -14.12 11.55
CA LEU A 833 20.62 -13.44 12.68
C LEU A 833 21.57 -12.37 13.19
N THR A 834 21.24 -11.12 12.90
CA THR A 834 22.03 -9.96 13.33
C THR A 834 21.82 -9.69 14.81
N CYS A 835 22.92 -9.61 15.55
CA CYS A 835 22.91 -9.47 16.99
C CYS A 835 23.58 -8.14 17.39
N SER A 836 22.96 -7.38 18.28
CA SER A 836 23.41 -6.05 18.68
C SER A 836 23.73 -5.98 20.18
N GLY A 837 24.52 -4.97 20.56
CA GLY A 837 24.94 -4.78 21.95
C GLY A 837 25.95 -5.82 22.44
N SER A 838 26.16 -5.86 23.76
CA SER A 838 27.06 -6.81 24.43
C SER A 838 26.35 -8.08 24.91
N SER A 839 25.03 -8.03 25.04
CA SER A 839 24.14 -9.13 25.40
C SER A 839 22.71 -8.70 25.11
N GLY A 840 21.83 -9.62 24.78
CA GLY A 840 20.44 -9.29 24.50
C GLY A 840 19.70 -10.44 23.86
N SER A 841 18.64 -10.11 23.14
CA SER A 841 17.94 -11.05 22.28
C SER A 841 17.81 -10.51 20.86
N ALA A 842 17.68 -11.42 19.89
CA ALA A 842 17.36 -11.11 18.51
C ALA A 842 16.29 -12.07 18.04
N THR A 843 15.42 -11.60 17.16
CA THR A 843 14.30 -12.37 16.63
C THR A 843 14.46 -12.61 15.14
N MET A 844 13.98 -13.76 14.69
CA MET A 844 13.82 -14.07 13.27
C MET A 844 12.67 -15.04 13.07
N THR A 845 12.13 -15.03 11.85
CA THR A 845 11.11 -15.99 11.45
C THR A 845 11.76 -17.27 10.97
N VAL A 846 11.32 -18.42 11.50
CA VAL A 846 11.76 -19.75 11.07
C VAL A 846 10.58 -20.61 10.66
N THR A 847 10.76 -21.46 9.65
CA THR A 847 9.74 -22.43 9.27
C THR A 847 10.04 -23.77 9.93
N LEU A 848 9.14 -24.25 10.79
CA LEU A 848 9.26 -25.53 11.48
C LEU A 848 8.30 -26.55 10.87
N ASN A 849 8.70 -27.82 10.89
CA ASN A 849 7.85 -28.96 10.58
C ASN A 849 6.98 -29.30 11.81
N SER A 850 5.87 -29.99 11.56
CA SER A 850 5.10 -30.61 12.65
C SER A 850 5.93 -31.70 13.34
N GLY A 851 5.97 -31.70 14.67
CA GLY A 851 6.79 -32.61 15.46
C GLY A 851 8.17 -32.06 15.76
N ALA A 852 9.18 -32.92 15.78
CA ALA A 852 10.54 -32.58 16.21
C ALA A 852 11.35 -31.85 15.12
N ASN A 853 12.02 -30.77 15.52
CA ASN A 853 12.87 -29.94 14.69
C ASN A 853 14.25 -29.76 15.33
N THR A 854 15.22 -29.33 14.52
CA THR A 854 16.56 -28.93 14.98
C THR A 854 16.92 -27.54 14.46
N ILE A 855 17.54 -26.71 15.28
CA ILE A 855 18.06 -25.40 14.86
C ILE A 855 19.55 -25.33 15.19
N LYS A 856 20.38 -25.16 14.15
CA LYS A 856 21.84 -25.04 14.26
C LYS A 856 22.25 -23.57 14.28
N PHE A 857 23.10 -23.21 15.23
CA PHE A 857 23.79 -21.93 15.36
C PHE A 857 25.28 -22.13 15.10
N HIS A 858 25.82 -21.41 14.13
CA HIS A 858 27.23 -21.44 13.73
C HIS A 858 27.62 -20.15 13.00
N ASN A 859 28.86 -20.02 12.51
CA ASN A 859 29.27 -18.88 11.67
C ASN A 859 30.61 -19.22 10.99
N PRO A 860 30.59 -19.85 9.79
CA PRO A 860 31.80 -20.37 9.19
C PRO A 860 32.73 -19.22 8.78
N GLY A 861 33.97 -19.23 9.30
CA GLY A 861 34.98 -18.23 8.99
C GLY A 861 34.93 -16.95 9.84
N ALA A 862 33.96 -16.79 10.73
CA ALA A 862 33.88 -15.65 11.65
C ALA A 862 33.31 -16.08 13.02
N ASN A 863 33.75 -15.47 14.12
CA ASN A 863 33.21 -15.85 15.44
C ASN A 863 31.73 -15.41 15.56
N ALA A 864 30.89 -16.25 16.15
CA ALA A 864 29.50 -15.92 16.49
C ALA A 864 29.37 -15.43 17.96
N PRO A 865 28.19 -14.98 18.39
CA PRO A 865 27.87 -14.82 19.81
C PRO A 865 27.94 -16.11 20.61
N ASP A 866 28.00 -15.98 21.95
CA ASP A 866 27.74 -17.09 22.86
C ASP A 866 26.21 -17.29 22.98
N LEU A 867 25.74 -18.53 22.81
CA LEU A 867 24.31 -18.88 22.86
C LEU A 867 23.90 -19.17 24.30
N ASP A 868 22.90 -18.43 24.80
CA ASP A 868 22.27 -18.68 26.11
C ASP A 868 21.09 -19.65 25.92
N ARG A 869 19.94 -19.12 25.48
CA ARG A 869 18.73 -19.92 25.24
C ARG A 869 17.99 -19.46 24.00
N ILE A 870 17.05 -20.27 23.55
CA ILE A 870 16.07 -19.87 22.54
C ILE A 870 14.65 -20.00 23.07
N THR A 871 13.73 -19.27 22.45
CA THR A 871 12.30 -19.47 22.63
C THR A 871 11.61 -19.52 21.28
N ILE A 872 10.61 -20.39 21.15
CA ILE A 872 9.78 -20.55 19.95
C ILE A 872 8.35 -20.14 20.28
N LEU A 873 7.75 -19.33 19.41
CA LEU A 873 6.35 -18.88 19.47
C LEU A 873 5.63 -19.11 18.15
#